data_AF-A0A1X7KQR0-F1
#
_entry.id   AF-A0A1X7KQR0-F1
#
_cell.length_a   1.000
_cell.length_b   1.000
_cell.length_c   1.000
_cell.angle_alpha   90.00
_cell.angle_beta   90.00
_cell.angle_gamma   90.00
#
_symmetry.space_group_name_H-M   'P 1'
#
loop_
_entity.id
_entity.type
_entity.pdbx_description
1 polymer ?
#
loop_
_entity_poly.entity_id
_entity_poly.type
_entity_poly.pdbx_seq_one_letter_code
_entity_poly.pdbx_strand_id
1 'polypeptide(L)'
;MYYSRSVYSGDGATSVFAVSFPFLDRSHVQVSVDGVALTSGTGYSWINSSTLQLATPPKVGASNIDVRRITPKDAAQVVYSAGSTLTDSDLNTETLQLLYTLQEFLDDNAGRLGVINPNSNTVQDWDALMRRLTNVAVPIAGADAVNMGWVQGQLVGLVANGVGAPVVSSMTAVRATSKTKATTLFATGYSSAGDGGGGVFWLDPNDTTSADNGGTVIVAADGGRWKLHHAGKVSLKQFGAKGDGVSDDTAAIISAIATGLTIFLPNGIYVMANTVFATGMTLEGEDKFKTAIKWAANSPESNLFGFNNANVRVAISNLTIDSNQQNQTDSTGYYGAIGGSFANGARLHLSGVVFRNGRISDIYLSGPVGANEFASVAIQNCLFTDGLVGNATRAAQALGLSEGLAIDFSNNQMIQTVAPTSYGRGGLIVQRVPGSTSLAFATVSVKDNYFLNFGISSSNVLGCVYIYSGAEQVIISGNEAKNSYGAAYCAKADSGNVIISNNSVVNHYDANVAAIVFFNQAVTYTSSIGLNLVIEGNVVKNAQTSAIFVDGARVGLSNFGNVVIANNVTYGGAYGIRYRNVSGIRVSGNFLNAPTASSIFAESQIGDCTIVGNTVANGSVGIDINGTTDSARMEISRNFASALTGPAIRIRTSVESFLIEGNDIVGCSSAFVTTGATQMSSIRNNTVRGETTSWDKTGTYSGLQFENNIFSVAVGFSTRTLAISSGAITAFADWHYVDTDSGASASDLNTINGAYDGRRLVLFCAATSRIVTLRNGVGNLKLASDFAIAKGTSTITLMARGGSWYELMRSAN
;
A
#
# COMPACT_ATOMS: atom_id res chain seq x y z
N MET A 1 -32.49 51.16 -72.56
CA MET A 1 -32.01 51.82 -73.79
C MET A 1 -32.05 53.31 -73.52
N TYR A 2 -31.01 54.02 -73.89
CA TYR A 2 -30.94 55.47 -73.68
C TYR A 2 -31.75 56.20 -74.77
N TYR A 3 -32.34 57.33 -74.42
CA TYR A 3 -33.10 58.18 -75.34
C TYR A 3 -32.22 59.21 -76.06
N SER A 4 -31.14 59.66 -75.42
CA SER A 4 -30.30 60.77 -75.92
C SER A 4 -28.87 60.38 -76.27
N ARG A 5 -28.50 59.10 -76.11
CA ARG A 5 -27.14 58.63 -76.36
C ARG A 5 -27.08 57.22 -76.92
N SER A 6 -25.97 56.95 -77.61
CA SER A 6 -25.59 55.63 -78.09
C SER A 6 -24.19 55.33 -77.56
N VAL A 7 -24.05 54.14 -76.97
CA VAL A 7 -22.82 53.69 -76.37
C VAL A 7 -22.26 52.54 -77.17
N TYR A 8 -21.00 52.68 -77.58
CA TYR A 8 -20.27 51.69 -78.35
C TYR A 8 -19.01 51.25 -77.61
N SER A 9 -18.49 50.08 -77.99
CA SER A 9 -17.23 49.54 -77.49
C SER A 9 -16.15 49.67 -78.56
N GLY A 10 -14.91 49.95 -78.15
CA GLY A 10 -13.76 49.99 -79.06
C GLY A 10 -13.24 48.59 -79.39
N ASP A 11 -13.08 48.28 -80.67
CA ASP A 11 -12.50 47.05 -81.21
C ASP A 11 -11.08 47.28 -81.80
N GLY A 12 -10.56 48.50 -81.72
CA GLY A 12 -9.27 48.90 -82.28
C GLY A 12 -9.28 49.14 -83.80
N ALA A 13 -10.40 48.95 -84.49
CA ALA A 13 -10.48 49.02 -85.96
C ALA A 13 -11.64 49.90 -86.48
N THR A 14 -12.80 49.81 -85.87
CA THR A 14 -14.00 50.56 -86.23
C THR A 14 -13.84 52.03 -85.82
N SER A 15 -13.93 52.92 -86.80
CA SER A 15 -13.93 54.38 -86.58
C SER A 15 -15.26 55.05 -86.92
N VAL A 16 -16.22 54.32 -87.46
CA VAL A 16 -17.51 54.86 -87.92
C VAL A 16 -18.61 54.42 -86.98
N PHE A 17 -19.38 55.38 -86.47
CA PHE A 17 -20.43 55.14 -85.47
C PHE A 17 -21.72 55.82 -85.87
N ALA A 18 -22.84 55.13 -85.66
CA ALA A 18 -24.15 55.67 -85.93
C ALA A 18 -24.56 56.69 -84.83
N VAL A 19 -25.35 57.68 -85.22
CA VAL A 19 -26.07 58.57 -84.31
C VAL A 19 -27.52 58.13 -84.38
N SER A 20 -27.94 57.26 -83.46
CA SER A 20 -29.26 56.60 -83.51
C SER A 20 -30.34 57.31 -82.69
N PHE A 21 -30.14 58.58 -82.36
CA PHE A 21 -31.10 59.44 -81.69
C PHE A 21 -31.25 60.75 -82.48
N PRO A 22 -32.43 61.38 -82.48
CA PRO A 22 -32.64 62.63 -83.20
C PRO A 22 -32.01 63.81 -82.43
N PHE A 23 -31.73 64.92 -83.10
CA PHE A 23 -31.14 66.12 -82.50
C PHE A 23 -31.61 67.37 -83.27
N LEU A 24 -31.55 68.54 -82.63
CA LEU A 24 -31.94 69.81 -83.26
C LEU A 24 -30.85 70.33 -84.21
N ASP A 25 -29.60 70.30 -83.77
CA ASP A 25 -28.44 70.74 -84.53
C ASP A 25 -27.25 69.80 -84.29
N ARG A 26 -26.37 69.64 -85.28
CA ARG A 26 -25.19 68.77 -85.18
C ARG A 26 -24.22 69.23 -84.09
N SER A 27 -24.17 70.53 -83.80
CA SER A 27 -23.38 71.09 -82.70
C SER A 27 -23.85 70.61 -81.32
N HIS A 28 -25.08 70.09 -81.22
CA HIS A 28 -25.61 69.53 -79.98
C HIS A 28 -25.16 68.09 -79.75
N VAL A 29 -24.53 67.42 -80.72
CA VAL A 29 -24.02 66.06 -80.51
C VAL A 29 -22.57 66.12 -80.08
N GLN A 30 -22.29 65.60 -78.89
CA GLN A 30 -20.95 65.45 -78.34
C GLN A 30 -20.53 63.98 -78.40
N VAL A 31 -19.24 63.77 -78.66
CA VAL A 31 -18.64 62.44 -78.62
C VAL A 31 -17.52 62.42 -77.59
N SER A 32 -17.47 61.37 -76.78
CA SER A 32 -16.36 61.11 -75.88
C SER A 32 -15.90 59.67 -75.97
N VAL A 33 -14.62 59.43 -75.69
CA VAL A 33 -14.06 58.08 -75.57
C VAL A 33 -13.46 57.96 -74.18
N ASP A 34 -13.93 56.98 -73.40
CA ASP A 34 -13.52 56.74 -72.01
C ASP A 34 -13.63 57.99 -71.11
N GLY A 35 -14.67 58.80 -71.35
CA GLY A 35 -14.95 60.02 -70.60
C GLY A 35 -14.15 61.26 -71.07
N VAL A 36 -13.27 61.12 -72.06
CA VAL A 36 -12.56 62.25 -72.67
C VAL A 36 -13.35 62.76 -73.88
N ALA A 37 -13.82 64.01 -73.80
CA ALA A 37 -14.55 64.65 -74.89
C ALA A 37 -13.67 64.88 -76.13
N LEU A 38 -14.20 64.60 -77.31
CA LEU A 38 -13.57 64.83 -78.60
C LEU A 38 -14.11 66.11 -79.23
N THR A 39 -13.26 66.80 -79.99
CA THR A 39 -13.63 68.04 -80.67
C THR A 39 -14.11 67.77 -82.10
N SER A 40 -15.24 68.36 -82.49
CA SER A 40 -15.74 68.28 -83.88
C SER A 40 -14.74 68.90 -84.87
N GLY A 41 -14.47 68.23 -85.97
CA GLY A 41 -13.55 68.64 -87.03
C GLY A 41 -12.10 68.16 -86.86
N THR A 42 -11.67 67.80 -85.64
CA THR A 42 -10.31 67.28 -85.36
C THR A 42 -10.32 65.90 -84.70
N GLY A 43 -11.23 65.65 -83.77
CA GLY A 43 -11.41 64.35 -83.11
C GLY A 43 -12.48 63.47 -83.77
N TYR A 44 -13.51 64.09 -84.37
CA TYR A 44 -14.52 63.39 -85.17
C TYR A 44 -15.10 64.28 -86.27
N SER A 45 -15.62 63.66 -87.33
CA SER A 45 -16.24 64.33 -88.47
C SER A 45 -17.56 63.66 -88.85
N TRP A 46 -18.49 64.44 -89.42
CA TRP A 46 -19.77 63.92 -89.89
C TRP A 46 -19.66 63.36 -91.30
N ILE A 47 -20.02 62.09 -91.49
CA ILE A 47 -20.17 61.49 -92.84
C ILE A 47 -21.51 61.92 -93.44
N ASN A 48 -22.58 61.84 -92.65
CA ASN A 48 -23.95 62.25 -93.01
C ASN A 48 -24.72 62.64 -91.73
N SER A 49 -26.03 62.93 -91.81
CA SER A 49 -26.83 63.39 -90.66
C SER A 49 -27.06 62.36 -89.56
N SER A 50 -26.66 61.10 -89.72
CA SER A 50 -26.87 60.02 -88.76
C SER A 50 -25.61 59.17 -88.53
N THR A 51 -24.44 59.63 -88.98
CA THR A 51 -23.20 58.84 -88.92
C THR A 51 -21.98 59.74 -88.77
N LEU A 52 -21.15 59.38 -87.80
CA LEU A 52 -19.92 60.05 -87.42
C LEU A 52 -18.72 59.15 -87.66
N GLN A 53 -17.57 59.75 -88.00
CA GLN A 53 -16.28 59.07 -88.07
C GLN A 53 -15.31 59.70 -87.08
N LEU A 54 -14.71 58.89 -86.22
CA LEU A 54 -13.62 59.30 -85.35
C LEU A 54 -12.31 59.38 -86.13
N ALA A 55 -11.48 60.36 -85.82
CA ALA A 55 -10.17 60.54 -86.45
C ALA A 55 -9.20 59.38 -86.14
N THR A 56 -9.41 58.66 -85.05
CA THR A 56 -8.63 57.47 -84.68
C THR A 56 -9.57 56.38 -84.17
N PRO A 57 -9.49 55.14 -84.69
CA PRO A 57 -10.26 54.02 -84.15
C PRO A 57 -9.98 53.83 -82.64
N PRO A 58 -11.01 53.77 -81.77
CA PRO A 58 -10.82 53.54 -80.35
C PRO A 58 -10.22 52.15 -80.09
N LYS A 59 -9.16 52.08 -79.28
CA LYS A 59 -8.43 50.86 -78.95
C LYS A 59 -9.32 49.75 -78.39
N VAL A 60 -8.90 48.48 -78.56
CA VAL A 60 -9.51 47.32 -77.88
C VAL A 60 -9.53 47.57 -76.37
N GLY A 61 -10.72 47.48 -75.76
CA GLY A 61 -10.91 47.72 -74.32
C GLY A 61 -11.20 49.16 -73.93
N ALA A 62 -11.31 50.09 -74.89
CA ALA A 62 -12.00 51.36 -74.64
C ALA A 62 -13.44 51.04 -74.23
N SER A 63 -13.78 51.40 -73.00
CA SER A 63 -14.93 50.90 -72.25
C SER A 63 -16.20 51.73 -72.48
N ASN A 64 -16.09 52.92 -73.07
CA ASN A 64 -17.25 53.77 -73.36
C ASN A 64 -16.97 54.77 -74.48
N ILE A 65 -17.29 54.42 -75.73
CA ILE A 65 -17.42 55.40 -76.82
C ILE A 65 -18.85 55.93 -76.75
N ASP A 66 -18.97 57.16 -76.32
CA ASP A 66 -20.23 57.75 -75.97
C ASP A 66 -20.57 58.89 -76.92
N VAL A 67 -21.55 58.63 -77.79
CA VAL A 67 -22.12 59.60 -78.71
C VAL A 67 -23.43 60.03 -78.10
N ARG A 68 -23.55 61.30 -77.70
CA ARG A 68 -24.73 61.81 -77.00
C ARG A 68 -25.17 63.16 -77.51
N ARG A 69 -26.46 63.45 -77.40
CA ARG A 69 -26.99 64.80 -77.54
C ARG A 69 -26.85 65.54 -76.22
N ILE A 70 -26.48 66.82 -76.32
CA ILE A 70 -26.48 67.83 -75.29
C ILE A 70 -27.27 69.00 -75.88
N THR A 71 -28.55 69.05 -75.58
CA THR A 71 -29.43 70.09 -76.09
C THR A 71 -29.20 71.38 -75.31
N PRO A 72 -28.98 72.53 -75.97
CA PRO A 72 -28.86 73.81 -75.28
C PRO A 72 -30.10 74.07 -74.45
N LYS A 73 -29.89 74.45 -73.19
CA LYS A 73 -30.96 74.64 -72.21
C LYS A 73 -30.83 75.95 -71.44
N ASP A 74 -29.75 76.68 -71.68
CA ASP A 74 -29.49 77.97 -71.04
C ASP A 74 -30.22 79.13 -71.76
N ALA A 75 -30.70 78.91 -72.99
CA ALA A 75 -31.52 79.85 -73.75
C ALA A 75 -32.56 79.10 -74.61
N ALA A 76 -33.74 79.69 -74.77
CA ALA A 76 -34.75 79.20 -75.70
C ALA A 76 -34.26 79.37 -77.15
N GLN A 77 -34.36 78.31 -77.96
CA GLN A 77 -33.98 78.37 -79.38
C GLN A 77 -34.98 79.19 -80.20
N VAL A 78 -36.19 79.36 -79.68
CA VAL A 78 -37.27 80.17 -80.26
C VAL A 78 -37.73 81.18 -79.22
N VAL A 79 -37.80 82.45 -79.62
CA VAL A 79 -38.30 83.54 -78.76
C VAL A 79 -39.51 84.16 -79.43
N TYR A 80 -40.69 84.01 -78.80
CA TYR A 80 -41.93 84.56 -79.32
C TYR A 80 -41.97 86.08 -79.19
N SER A 81 -42.43 86.76 -80.25
CA SER A 81 -42.59 88.22 -80.26
C SER A 81 -43.97 88.62 -80.76
N ALA A 82 -44.50 89.74 -80.28
CA ALA A 82 -45.85 90.19 -80.64
C ALA A 82 -45.90 90.57 -82.13
N GLY A 83 -46.81 89.96 -82.88
CA GLY A 83 -47.01 90.21 -84.32
C GLY A 83 -46.20 89.31 -85.26
N SER A 84 -45.37 88.39 -84.76
CA SER A 84 -44.71 87.37 -85.59
C SER A 84 -45.66 86.23 -85.97
N THR A 85 -45.62 85.77 -87.22
CA THR A 85 -46.30 84.54 -87.63
C THR A 85 -45.60 83.34 -86.97
N LEU A 86 -46.29 82.66 -86.07
CA LEU A 86 -45.82 81.39 -85.50
C LEU A 86 -45.84 80.32 -86.58
N THR A 87 -44.66 79.84 -86.97
CA THR A 87 -44.56 78.72 -87.92
C THR A 87 -44.59 77.38 -87.19
N ASP A 88 -44.96 76.32 -87.90
CA ASP A 88 -44.83 74.94 -87.42
C ASP A 88 -43.38 74.61 -87.05
N SER A 89 -42.39 75.17 -87.76
CA SER A 89 -40.97 75.06 -87.43
C SER A 89 -40.63 75.64 -86.06
N ASP A 90 -41.18 76.80 -85.70
CA ASP A 90 -40.94 77.44 -84.40
C ASP A 90 -41.49 76.57 -83.26
N LEU A 91 -42.74 76.12 -83.40
CA LEU A 91 -43.41 75.29 -82.40
C LEU A 91 -42.75 73.92 -82.23
N ASN A 92 -42.35 73.29 -83.35
CA ASN A 92 -41.65 72.01 -83.32
C ASN A 92 -40.26 72.15 -82.69
N THR A 93 -39.53 73.23 -82.97
CA THR A 93 -38.18 73.44 -82.43
C THR A 93 -38.19 73.62 -80.92
N GLU A 94 -39.11 74.44 -80.38
CA GLU A 94 -39.26 74.61 -78.93
C GLU A 94 -39.71 73.30 -78.25
N THR A 95 -40.71 72.62 -78.82
CA THR A 95 -41.23 71.37 -78.26
C THR A 95 -40.16 70.28 -78.23
N LEU A 96 -39.37 70.15 -79.30
CA LEU A 96 -38.26 69.21 -79.36
C LEU A 96 -37.13 69.60 -78.41
N GLN A 97 -36.81 70.89 -78.23
CA GLN A 97 -35.83 71.34 -77.24
C GLN A 97 -36.21 70.89 -75.82
N LEU A 98 -37.47 71.07 -75.44
CA LEU A 98 -38.02 70.62 -74.16
C LEU A 98 -38.03 69.10 -74.01
N LEU A 99 -38.49 68.36 -75.03
CA LEU A 99 -38.50 66.89 -74.99
C LEU A 99 -37.09 66.32 -74.86
N TYR A 100 -36.14 66.90 -75.61
CA TYR A 100 -34.79 66.39 -75.68
C TYR A 100 -34.00 66.63 -74.40
N THR A 101 -34.17 67.80 -73.77
CA THR A 101 -33.59 68.08 -72.47
C THR A 101 -34.15 67.17 -71.37
N LEU A 102 -35.45 66.82 -71.43
CA LEU A 102 -36.07 65.88 -70.50
C LEU A 102 -35.52 64.45 -70.66
N GLN A 103 -35.38 63.99 -71.90
CA GLN A 103 -34.78 62.68 -72.21
C GLN A 103 -33.34 62.55 -71.70
N GLU A 104 -32.53 63.60 -71.90
CA GLU A 104 -31.15 63.67 -71.39
C GLU A 104 -31.09 63.58 -69.86
N PHE A 105 -32.00 64.28 -69.16
CA PHE A 105 -32.09 64.23 -67.71
C PHE A 105 -32.44 62.83 -67.18
N LEU A 106 -33.35 62.11 -67.84
CA LEU A 106 -33.74 60.75 -67.45
C LEU A 106 -32.57 59.76 -67.58
N ASP A 107 -31.82 59.86 -68.68
CA ASP A 107 -30.67 59.00 -68.93
C ASP A 107 -29.53 59.24 -67.92
N ASP A 108 -29.28 60.50 -67.54
CA ASP A 108 -28.27 60.84 -66.53
C ASP A 108 -28.68 60.41 -65.11
N ASN A 109 -29.97 60.43 -64.76
CA ASN A 109 -30.46 60.02 -63.45
C ASN A 109 -30.38 58.51 -63.21
N ALA A 110 -30.40 57.68 -64.25
CA ALA A 110 -30.25 56.22 -64.12
C ALA A 110 -28.89 55.76 -63.52
N GLY A 111 -27.90 56.65 -63.49
CA GLY A 111 -26.56 56.40 -62.96
C GLY A 111 -26.34 56.75 -61.48
N ARG A 112 -27.29 57.42 -60.82
CA ARG A 112 -27.13 57.94 -59.44
C ARG A 112 -27.70 56.98 -58.39
N LEU A 113 -27.36 57.20 -57.10
CA LEU A 113 -28.00 56.48 -56.00
C LEU A 113 -29.50 56.82 -55.98
N GLY A 114 -30.33 55.79 -55.95
CA GLY A 114 -31.79 55.93 -55.92
C GLY A 114 -32.29 56.19 -54.50
N VAL A 115 -33.53 56.66 -54.38
CA VAL A 115 -34.25 56.68 -53.10
C VAL A 115 -35.29 55.56 -53.16
N ILE A 116 -35.32 54.67 -52.16
CA ILE A 116 -36.19 53.48 -52.15
C ILE A 116 -37.68 53.84 -52.18
N ASN A 117 -38.06 55.03 -51.71
CA ASN A 117 -39.45 55.45 -51.68
C ASN A 117 -39.58 56.98 -51.73
N PRO A 118 -39.88 57.58 -52.90
CA PRO A 118 -39.97 59.03 -53.04
C PRO A 118 -41.14 59.65 -52.25
N ASN A 119 -42.03 58.84 -51.65
CA ASN A 119 -43.24 59.30 -50.97
C ASN A 119 -43.14 59.22 -49.43
N SER A 120 -41.98 58.85 -48.89
CA SER A 120 -41.72 58.81 -47.45
C SER A 120 -41.06 60.11 -47.00
N ASN A 121 -41.81 60.95 -46.27
CA ASN A 121 -41.31 62.22 -45.71
C ASN A 121 -40.42 62.05 -44.46
N THR A 122 -40.07 60.81 -44.09
CA THR A 122 -39.43 60.51 -42.79
C THR A 122 -38.16 59.68 -42.87
N VAL A 123 -37.80 59.09 -44.02
CA VAL A 123 -36.48 58.47 -44.21
C VAL A 123 -36.03 58.61 -45.66
N GLN A 124 -34.93 59.33 -45.89
CA GLN A 124 -34.21 59.34 -47.17
C GLN A 124 -33.28 58.13 -47.23
N ASP A 125 -33.86 56.94 -47.35
CA ASP A 125 -33.08 55.71 -47.53
C ASP A 125 -32.48 55.69 -48.94
N TRP A 126 -31.17 55.89 -49.00
CA TRP A 126 -30.39 55.79 -50.24
C TRP A 126 -30.18 54.32 -50.61
N ASP A 127 -30.62 53.93 -51.81
CA ASP A 127 -30.36 52.62 -52.39
C ASP A 127 -29.14 52.66 -53.31
N ALA A 128 -28.19 51.78 -53.07
CA ALA A 128 -27.10 51.53 -54.00
C ALA A 128 -27.52 50.68 -55.21
N LEU A 129 -28.77 50.18 -55.26
CA LEU A 129 -29.34 49.37 -56.34
C LEU A 129 -28.52 48.11 -56.62
N MET A 130 -28.02 47.46 -55.55
CA MET A 130 -27.05 46.36 -55.61
C MET A 130 -25.73 46.68 -56.33
N ARG A 131 -25.39 47.96 -56.53
CA ARG A 131 -24.12 48.39 -57.11
C ARG A 131 -23.08 48.60 -56.02
N ARG A 132 -21.81 48.39 -56.37
CA ARG A 132 -20.67 48.59 -55.45
C ARG A 132 -20.38 50.07 -55.25
N LEU A 133 -20.28 50.51 -54.00
CA LEU A 133 -19.74 51.83 -53.63
C LEU A 133 -18.21 51.74 -53.52
N THR A 134 -17.47 52.51 -54.32
CA THR A 134 -16.01 52.38 -54.44
C THR A 134 -15.20 53.49 -53.75
N ASN A 135 -15.83 54.62 -53.38
CA ASN A 135 -15.14 55.77 -52.79
C ASN A 135 -15.83 56.25 -51.50
N VAL A 136 -16.02 55.34 -50.54
CA VAL A 136 -16.56 55.66 -49.20
C VAL A 136 -15.40 56.08 -48.29
N ALA A 137 -15.43 57.31 -47.80
CA ALA A 137 -14.40 57.88 -46.93
C ALA A 137 -14.33 57.18 -45.56
N VAL A 138 -13.30 57.51 -44.77
CA VAL A 138 -13.21 57.08 -43.36
C VAL A 138 -14.26 57.86 -42.56
N PRO A 139 -15.06 57.21 -41.68
CA PRO A 139 -16.09 57.89 -40.89
C PRO A 139 -15.47 58.90 -39.90
N ILE A 140 -16.12 60.04 -39.74
CA ILE A 140 -15.76 61.12 -38.79
C ILE A 140 -16.76 61.16 -37.63
N ALA A 141 -18.06 61.03 -37.93
CA ALA A 141 -19.14 61.02 -36.95
C ALA A 141 -19.70 59.61 -36.74
N GLY A 142 -20.35 59.38 -35.60
CA GLY A 142 -20.90 58.07 -35.22
C GLY A 142 -22.04 57.55 -36.10
N ALA A 143 -22.59 58.39 -36.99
CA ALA A 143 -23.65 58.02 -37.93
C ALA A 143 -23.14 57.82 -39.37
N ASP A 144 -21.83 57.99 -39.62
CA ASP A 144 -21.27 57.87 -40.96
C ASP A 144 -21.23 56.41 -41.44
N ALA A 145 -21.34 56.22 -42.75
CA ALA A 145 -21.07 54.92 -43.37
C ALA A 145 -19.59 54.55 -43.21
N VAL A 146 -19.32 53.29 -42.86
CA VAL A 146 -17.96 52.77 -42.64
C VAL A 146 -17.45 52.07 -43.90
N ASN A 147 -16.16 52.23 -44.21
CA ASN A 147 -15.49 51.41 -45.23
C ASN A 147 -14.83 50.15 -44.60
N MET A 148 -14.56 49.13 -45.42
CA MET A 148 -13.99 47.86 -44.96
C MET A 148 -12.63 48.04 -44.25
N GLY A 149 -11.80 48.95 -44.73
CA GLY A 149 -10.48 49.22 -44.14
C GLY A 149 -10.57 49.73 -42.70
N TRP A 150 -11.52 50.63 -42.41
CA TRP A 150 -11.76 51.11 -41.05
C TRP A 150 -12.25 49.99 -40.12
N VAL A 151 -13.21 49.17 -40.57
CA VAL A 151 -13.72 48.02 -39.79
C VAL A 151 -12.61 47.03 -39.46
N GLN A 152 -11.77 46.69 -40.44
CA GLN A 152 -10.60 45.83 -40.24
C GLN A 152 -9.63 46.44 -39.23
N GLY A 153 -9.38 47.75 -39.28
CA GLY A 153 -8.56 48.47 -38.31
C GLY A 153 -9.09 48.38 -36.87
N GLN A 154 -10.42 48.47 -36.67
CA GLN A 154 -11.02 48.32 -35.34
C GLN A 154 -10.95 46.87 -34.80
N LEU A 155 -11.13 45.88 -35.68
CA LEU A 155 -11.11 44.45 -35.31
C LEU A 155 -9.74 43.96 -34.82
N VAL A 156 -8.65 44.52 -35.36
CA VAL A 156 -7.28 44.19 -34.90
C VAL A 156 -7.08 44.53 -33.41
N GLY A 157 -7.77 45.55 -32.89
CA GLY A 157 -7.72 45.93 -31.47
C GLY A 157 -8.48 45.02 -30.52
N LEU A 158 -9.53 44.33 -30.98
CA LEU A 158 -10.31 43.38 -30.17
C LEU A 158 -9.59 42.03 -30.00
N VAL A 159 -8.87 41.57 -31.03
CA VAL A 159 -8.09 40.32 -30.97
C VAL A 159 -6.90 40.44 -29.99
N ALA A 160 -6.45 41.65 -29.71
CA ALA A 160 -5.38 41.94 -28.76
C ALA A 160 -5.84 42.08 -27.28
N ASN A 161 -7.13 42.31 -27.03
CA ASN A 161 -7.70 42.62 -25.70
C ASN A 161 -8.75 41.59 -25.25
N GLY A 162 -8.36 40.32 -25.19
CA GLY A 162 -9.19 39.16 -24.85
C GLY A 162 -10.39 39.43 -23.92
N VAL A 163 -11.60 39.34 -24.49
CA VAL A 163 -12.81 39.15 -23.71
C VAL A 163 -12.83 37.68 -23.28
N GLY A 164 -12.19 37.40 -22.13
CA GLY A 164 -12.05 36.07 -21.53
C GLY A 164 -10.60 35.79 -21.11
N ALA A 165 -10.42 35.15 -19.95
CA ALA A 165 -9.11 34.71 -19.47
C ALA A 165 -8.37 33.95 -20.60
N PRO A 166 -7.18 34.40 -21.06
CA PRO A 166 -6.49 33.73 -22.17
C PRO A 166 -6.24 32.26 -21.84
N VAL A 167 -6.52 31.39 -22.81
CA VAL A 167 -6.24 29.96 -22.72
C VAL A 167 -4.90 29.69 -23.41
N VAL A 168 -3.92 29.22 -22.65
CA VAL A 168 -2.56 28.93 -23.11
C VAL A 168 -2.24 27.45 -22.95
N SER A 169 -1.29 26.94 -23.72
CA SER A 169 -1.02 25.49 -23.80
C SER A 169 0.18 24.99 -23.01
N SER A 170 0.92 25.87 -22.32
CA SER A 170 2.12 25.51 -21.55
C SER A 170 2.54 26.60 -20.57
N MET A 171 3.38 26.24 -19.59
CA MET A 171 4.03 27.21 -18.68
C MET A 171 4.94 28.19 -19.41
N THR A 172 5.51 27.82 -20.56
CA THR A 172 6.25 28.76 -21.42
C THR A 172 5.34 29.86 -21.95
N ALA A 173 4.11 29.52 -22.36
CA ALA A 173 3.13 30.50 -22.80
C ALA A 173 2.57 31.34 -21.64
N VAL A 174 2.46 30.77 -20.43
CA VAL A 174 2.18 31.54 -19.20
C VAL A 174 3.27 32.59 -18.96
N ARG A 175 4.57 32.21 -19.04
CA ARG A 175 5.71 33.16 -18.90
C ARG A 175 5.71 34.27 -19.96
N ALA A 176 5.21 33.99 -21.16
CA ALA A 176 5.09 34.96 -22.24
C ALA A 176 3.88 35.89 -22.09
N THR A 177 2.93 35.58 -21.19
CA THR A 177 1.73 36.39 -20.98
C THR A 177 2.05 37.58 -20.08
N SER A 178 1.99 38.78 -20.65
CA SER A 178 2.25 40.03 -19.95
C SER A 178 1.20 40.33 -18.89
N LYS A 179 1.64 40.87 -17.75
CA LYS A 179 0.80 41.28 -16.61
C LYS A 179 -0.21 42.38 -16.94
N THR A 180 -0.02 43.10 -18.04
CA THR A 180 -0.94 44.16 -18.49
C THR A 180 -2.07 43.64 -19.37
N LYS A 181 -1.97 42.40 -19.85
CA LYS A 181 -2.91 41.82 -20.83
C LYS A 181 -4.02 40.98 -20.20
N ALA A 182 -3.85 40.50 -18.98
CA ALA A 182 -4.83 39.68 -18.29
C ALA A 182 -4.66 39.76 -16.77
N THR A 183 -5.73 39.50 -16.02
CA THR A 183 -5.70 39.30 -14.56
C THR A 183 -5.83 37.82 -14.18
N THR A 184 -6.33 36.99 -15.09
CA THR A 184 -6.48 35.54 -14.95
C THR A 184 -6.21 34.87 -16.29
N LEU A 185 -5.64 33.66 -16.28
CA LEU A 185 -5.43 32.84 -17.48
C LEU A 185 -5.64 31.35 -17.16
N PHE A 186 -5.94 30.54 -18.17
CA PHE A 186 -6.03 29.08 -18.01
C PHE A 186 -4.95 28.39 -18.83
N ALA A 187 -4.07 27.65 -18.18
CA ALA A 187 -3.12 26.77 -18.84
C ALA A 187 -3.74 25.38 -19.03
N THR A 188 -3.80 24.88 -20.26
CA THR A 188 -4.34 23.53 -20.56
C THR A 188 -3.35 22.40 -20.28
N GLY A 189 -2.10 22.73 -19.94
CA GLY A 189 -1.04 21.78 -19.60
C GLY A 189 0.24 22.49 -19.16
N TYR A 190 1.24 21.72 -18.72
CA TYR A 190 2.53 22.23 -18.28
C TYR A 190 3.50 22.42 -19.45
N SER A 191 3.75 21.36 -20.23
CA SER A 191 4.57 21.38 -21.44
C SER A 191 3.70 21.46 -22.69
N SER A 192 2.56 20.77 -22.68
CA SER A 192 1.64 20.67 -23.82
C SER A 192 0.20 20.53 -23.34
N ALA A 193 -0.76 20.99 -24.14
CA ALA A 193 -2.17 20.86 -23.83
C ALA A 193 -2.55 19.41 -23.51
N GLY A 194 -3.25 19.20 -22.40
CA GLY A 194 -3.75 17.88 -21.99
C GLY A 194 -2.76 16.98 -21.26
N ASP A 195 -1.55 17.45 -20.93
CA ASP A 195 -0.58 16.64 -20.18
C ASP A 195 -0.91 16.46 -18.68
N GLY A 196 -1.98 17.11 -18.20
CA GLY A 196 -2.46 17.05 -16.82
C GLY A 196 -1.78 18.05 -15.87
N GLY A 197 -0.83 18.85 -16.36
CA GLY A 197 -0.15 19.89 -15.60
C GLY A 197 -0.74 21.30 -15.72
N GLY A 198 -1.97 21.39 -16.24
CA GLY A 198 -2.69 22.64 -16.41
C GLY A 198 -3.28 23.21 -15.11
N GLY A 199 -3.90 24.37 -15.22
CA GLY A 199 -4.54 25.06 -14.10
C GLY A 199 -4.93 26.49 -14.41
N VAL A 200 -5.80 27.06 -13.57
CA VAL A 200 -6.14 28.49 -13.62
C VAL A 200 -5.07 29.26 -12.85
N PHE A 201 -4.53 30.30 -13.45
CA PHE A 201 -3.60 31.22 -12.81
C PHE A 201 -4.23 32.60 -12.68
N TRP A 202 -3.93 33.28 -11.58
CA TRP A 202 -4.30 34.68 -11.37
C TRP A 202 -3.04 35.52 -11.17
N LEU A 203 -3.06 36.77 -11.61
CA LEU A 203 -1.96 37.70 -11.44
C LEU A 203 -2.01 38.28 -10.01
N ASP A 204 -0.94 38.11 -9.25
CA ASP A 204 -0.73 38.85 -8.00
C ASP A 204 0.10 40.11 -8.29
N PRO A 205 -0.51 41.31 -8.34
CA PRO A 205 0.23 42.54 -8.62
C PRO A 205 1.08 43.02 -7.42
N ASN A 206 0.81 42.52 -6.21
CA ASN A 206 1.52 42.93 -5.00
C ASN A 206 2.77 42.09 -4.73
N ASP A 207 2.82 40.88 -5.29
CA ASP A 207 4.00 40.03 -5.19
C ASP A 207 5.07 40.41 -6.22
N THR A 208 6.14 41.01 -5.72
CA THR A 208 7.31 41.42 -6.51
C THR A 208 8.57 40.61 -6.19
N THR A 209 8.49 39.68 -5.24
CA THR A 209 9.65 39.04 -4.62
C THR A 209 9.69 37.53 -4.82
N SER A 210 8.55 36.86 -4.96
CA SER A 210 8.55 35.41 -5.14
C SER A 210 9.29 35.03 -6.44
N ALA A 211 10.15 34.03 -6.31
CA ALA A 211 10.82 33.41 -7.44
C ALA A 211 9.86 32.54 -8.25
N ASP A 212 10.18 32.35 -9.53
CA ASP A 212 9.54 31.31 -10.35
C ASP A 212 9.91 29.94 -9.78
N ASN A 213 8.92 29.13 -9.45
CA ASN A 213 9.12 27.79 -8.90
C ASN A 213 8.70 26.68 -9.87
N GLY A 214 8.46 27.05 -11.13
CA GLY A 214 8.05 26.12 -12.17
C GLY A 214 6.58 25.75 -12.16
N GLY A 215 5.86 25.86 -11.04
CA GLY A 215 4.47 25.37 -10.90
C GLY A 215 3.50 26.39 -10.31
N THR A 216 3.50 26.59 -8.99
CA THR A 216 2.52 27.47 -8.32
C THR A 216 2.80 28.96 -8.50
N VAL A 217 4.03 29.33 -8.84
CA VAL A 217 4.45 30.70 -9.14
C VAL A 217 5.23 30.70 -10.44
N ILE A 218 4.66 31.33 -11.46
CA ILE A 218 5.30 31.54 -12.76
C ILE A 218 5.59 33.02 -12.94
N VAL A 219 6.85 33.38 -13.18
CA VAL A 219 7.25 34.79 -13.35
C VAL A 219 7.29 35.10 -14.84
N ALA A 220 6.46 36.05 -15.26
CA ALA A 220 6.42 36.55 -16.63
C ALA A 220 7.67 37.40 -16.95
N ALA A 221 7.98 37.56 -18.24
CA ALA A 221 9.13 38.34 -18.69
C ALA A 221 9.12 39.82 -18.23
N ASP A 222 7.93 40.38 -17.95
CA ASP A 222 7.74 41.74 -17.42
C ASP A 222 7.67 41.81 -15.88
N GLY A 223 8.02 40.69 -15.22
CA GLY A 223 7.98 40.53 -13.76
C GLY A 223 6.59 40.29 -13.17
N GLY A 224 5.54 40.04 -13.96
CA GLY A 224 4.25 39.60 -13.41
C GLY A 224 4.36 38.25 -12.69
N ARG A 225 3.68 38.08 -11.54
CA ARG A 225 3.63 36.80 -10.81
C ARG A 225 2.29 36.13 -11.02
N TRP A 226 2.28 35.10 -11.86
CA TRP A 226 1.13 34.24 -12.08
C TRP A 226 1.09 33.18 -10.99
N LYS A 227 0.03 33.21 -10.18
CA LYS A 227 -0.22 32.29 -9.06
C LYS A 227 -1.22 31.24 -9.46
N LEU A 228 -0.85 29.97 -9.32
CA LEU A 228 -1.80 28.87 -9.52
C LEU A 228 -2.93 28.96 -8.50
N HIS A 229 -4.17 28.85 -8.95
CA HIS A 229 -5.32 28.72 -8.06
C HIS A 229 -5.37 27.30 -7.48
N HIS A 230 -5.19 27.17 -6.16
CA HIS A 230 -5.23 25.89 -5.44
C HIS A 230 -5.86 26.05 -4.04
N ALA A 231 -6.39 24.96 -3.49
CA ALA A 231 -7.02 24.92 -2.16
C ALA A 231 -6.18 24.07 -1.19
N GLY A 232 -4.88 24.37 -1.07
CA GLY A 232 -3.93 23.62 -0.23
C GLY A 232 -3.37 22.31 -0.82
N LYS A 233 -3.84 21.89 -2.00
CA LYS A 233 -3.39 20.68 -2.72
C LYS A 233 -3.07 21.00 -4.18
N VAL A 234 -1.99 20.43 -4.71
CA VAL A 234 -1.53 20.59 -6.10
C VAL A 234 -1.14 19.25 -6.71
N SER A 235 -1.29 19.09 -8.02
CA SER A 235 -0.86 17.89 -8.74
C SER A 235 0.63 17.95 -9.06
N LEU A 236 1.34 16.83 -8.92
CA LEU A 236 2.75 16.73 -9.30
C LEU A 236 2.98 17.09 -10.79
N LYS A 237 2.00 16.81 -11.66
CA LYS A 237 2.06 17.17 -13.09
C LYS A 237 2.08 18.69 -13.32
N GLN A 238 1.58 19.50 -12.38
CA GLN A 238 1.64 20.97 -12.46
C GLN A 238 3.06 21.52 -12.25
N PHE A 239 4.02 20.66 -11.88
CA PHE A 239 5.45 20.96 -11.81
C PHE A 239 6.24 20.31 -12.96
N GLY A 240 5.53 19.75 -13.95
CA GLY A 240 6.12 19.21 -15.17
C GLY A 240 6.46 17.74 -15.15
N ALA A 241 6.11 17.02 -14.07
CA ALA A 241 6.28 15.58 -14.01
C ALA A 241 5.47 14.88 -15.12
N LYS A 242 6.09 13.90 -15.76
CA LYS A 242 5.51 13.10 -16.85
C LYS A 242 4.77 11.89 -16.31
N GLY A 243 5.38 11.15 -15.38
CA GLY A 243 4.81 9.91 -14.85
C GLY A 243 4.69 8.81 -15.92
N ASP A 244 5.57 8.81 -16.92
CA ASP A 244 5.58 7.90 -18.07
C ASP A 244 6.43 6.64 -17.85
N GLY A 245 7.10 6.53 -16.71
CA GLY A 245 7.99 5.42 -16.34
C GLY A 245 9.38 5.47 -16.98
N VAL A 246 9.71 6.55 -17.70
CA VAL A 246 10.97 6.71 -18.44
C VAL A 246 11.65 8.04 -18.10
N SER A 247 10.91 9.15 -18.15
CA SER A 247 11.39 10.50 -17.87
C SER A 247 11.75 10.66 -16.40
N ASP A 248 12.89 11.29 -16.12
CA ASP A 248 13.29 11.64 -14.75
C ASP A 248 12.42 12.79 -14.21
N ASP A 249 11.58 12.47 -13.24
CA ASP A 249 10.62 13.38 -12.60
C ASP A 249 11.18 14.03 -11.32
N THR A 250 12.46 13.77 -10.97
CA THR A 250 13.08 14.24 -9.72
C THR A 250 12.94 15.76 -9.52
N ALA A 251 13.20 16.56 -10.55
CA ALA A 251 13.15 18.03 -10.45
C ALA A 251 11.73 18.55 -10.17
N ALA A 252 10.71 17.91 -10.76
CA ALA A 252 9.31 18.25 -10.51
C ALA A 252 8.91 17.90 -9.08
N ILE A 253 9.36 16.75 -8.56
CA ILE A 253 9.11 16.31 -7.18
C ILE A 253 9.73 17.28 -6.16
N ILE A 254 10.99 17.68 -6.37
CA ILE A 254 11.67 18.66 -5.50
C ILE A 254 10.92 20.00 -5.48
N SER A 255 10.55 20.50 -6.67
CA SER A 255 9.85 21.77 -6.81
C SER A 255 8.47 21.74 -6.16
N ALA A 256 7.74 20.63 -6.30
CA ALA A 256 6.44 20.42 -5.67
C ALA A 256 6.56 20.40 -4.14
N ILE A 257 7.48 19.59 -3.60
CA ILE A 257 7.70 19.48 -2.14
C ILE A 257 8.08 20.83 -1.53
N ALA A 258 8.89 21.64 -2.21
CA ALA A 258 9.32 22.95 -1.73
C ALA A 258 8.15 23.93 -1.50
N THR A 259 6.96 23.67 -2.05
CA THR A 259 5.77 24.50 -1.80
C THR A 259 5.17 24.31 -0.41
N GLY A 260 5.46 23.20 0.28
CA GLY A 260 4.86 22.84 1.55
C GLY A 260 3.36 22.45 1.47
N LEU A 261 2.80 22.34 0.27
CA LEU A 261 1.42 21.92 0.03
C LEU A 261 1.28 20.39 0.02
N THR A 262 0.04 19.89 0.04
CA THR A 262 -0.23 18.49 -0.26
C THR A 262 -0.02 18.24 -1.76
N ILE A 263 0.81 17.26 -2.10
CA ILE A 263 1.13 16.91 -3.48
C ILE A 263 0.35 15.65 -3.85
N PHE A 264 -0.56 15.80 -4.81
CA PHE A 264 -1.30 14.71 -5.41
C PHE A 264 -0.53 14.12 -6.59
N LEU A 265 -0.39 12.80 -6.64
CA LEU A 265 0.24 12.07 -7.72
C LEU A 265 -0.86 11.32 -8.49
N PRO A 266 -1.25 11.80 -9.68
CA PRO A 266 -2.14 11.05 -10.57
C PRO A 266 -1.53 9.70 -10.98
N ASN A 267 -2.36 8.78 -11.46
CA ASN A 267 -1.90 7.51 -12.01
C ASN A 267 -0.74 7.69 -13.02
N GLY A 268 0.31 6.89 -12.86
CA GLY A 268 1.56 7.02 -13.58
C GLY A 268 2.75 6.42 -12.82
N ILE A 269 3.89 6.30 -13.50
CA ILE A 269 5.16 5.85 -12.93
C ILE A 269 6.14 7.02 -12.99
N TYR A 270 6.44 7.61 -11.84
CA TYR A 270 7.32 8.77 -11.70
C TYR A 270 8.73 8.29 -11.38
N VAL A 271 9.66 8.45 -12.31
CA VAL A 271 11.04 7.98 -12.11
C VAL A 271 11.84 9.01 -11.32
N MET A 272 12.58 8.55 -10.32
CA MET A 272 13.49 9.38 -9.52
C MET A 272 14.93 8.87 -9.67
N ALA A 273 15.83 9.76 -10.07
CA ALA A 273 17.26 9.47 -10.23
C ALA A 273 18.11 9.85 -9.00
N ASN A 274 17.71 10.89 -8.26
CA ASN A 274 18.48 11.41 -7.13
C ASN A 274 17.69 11.35 -5.80
N THR A 275 18.40 11.27 -4.67
CA THR A 275 17.78 11.36 -3.34
C THR A 275 17.09 12.73 -3.18
N VAL A 276 15.86 12.72 -2.68
CA VAL A 276 15.13 13.93 -2.28
C VAL A 276 15.17 14.07 -0.77
N PHE A 277 15.76 15.17 -0.30
CA PHE A 277 15.78 15.54 1.11
C PHE A 277 14.65 16.51 1.43
N ALA A 278 13.74 16.11 2.31
CA ALA A 278 12.60 16.94 2.71
C ALA A 278 12.42 16.94 4.23
N THR A 279 12.25 18.13 4.82
CA THR A 279 11.88 18.28 6.23
C THR A 279 10.37 18.29 6.44
N GLY A 280 9.58 18.55 5.39
CA GLY A 280 8.13 18.45 5.43
C GLY A 280 7.55 18.14 4.05
N MET A 281 6.73 17.11 3.94
CA MET A 281 5.99 16.81 2.72
C MET A 281 4.73 15.99 3.01
N THR A 282 3.73 16.11 2.15
CA THR A 282 2.56 15.23 2.14
C THR A 282 2.31 14.77 0.71
N LEU A 283 2.53 13.49 0.45
CA LEU A 283 2.35 12.87 -0.87
C LEU A 283 1.14 11.94 -0.86
N GLU A 284 0.23 12.10 -1.81
CA GLU A 284 -1.00 11.31 -1.93
C GLU A 284 -1.12 10.78 -3.35
N GLY A 285 -1.01 9.46 -3.53
CA GLY A 285 -1.30 8.83 -4.80
C GLY A 285 -2.80 8.67 -5.05
N GLU A 286 -3.18 8.66 -6.32
CA GLU A 286 -4.56 8.41 -6.75
C GLU A 286 -5.01 6.97 -6.47
N ASP A 287 -4.12 6.01 -6.66
CA ASP A 287 -4.36 4.59 -6.45
C ASP A 287 -3.03 3.88 -6.15
N LYS A 288 -3.00 3.09 -5.07
CA LYS A 288 -1.77 2.49 -4.55
C LYS A 288 -1.08 1.49 -5.49
N PHE A 289 -1.78 0.96 -6.49
CA PHE A 289 -1.24 0.01 -7.46
C PHE A 289 -0.98 0.62 -8.84
N LYS A 290 -1.55 1.80 -9.15
CA LYS A 290 -1.41 2.48 -10.44
C LYS A 290 -0.57 3.76 -10.39
N THR A 291 -0.38 4.32 -9.20
CA THR A 291 0.53 5.43 -8.95
C THR A 291 1.80 4.90 -8.33
N ALA A 292 2.95 5.08 -8.98
CA ALA A 292 4.23 4.59 -8.50
C ALA A 292 5.33 5.65 -8.56
N ILE A 293 6.14 5.73 -7.51
CA ILE A 293 7.46 6.36 -7.56
C ILE A 293 8.46 5.22 -7.77
N LYS A 294 9.28 5.31 -8.82
CA LYS A 294 10.22 4.27 -9.21
C LYS A 294 11.64 4.78 -9.20
N TRP A 295 12.55 4.04 -8.59
CA TRP A 295 13.97 4.36 -8.63
C TRP A 295 14.55 4.16 -10.04
N ALA A 296 15.28 5.15 -10.56
CA ALA A 296 16.01 5.03 -11.82
C ALA A 296 17.02 3.87 -11.77
N ALA A 297 17.30 3.27 -12.93
CA ALA A 297 18.26 2.17 -13.04
C ALA A 297 19.69 2.64 -12.73
N ASN A 298 20.51 1.76 -12.15
CA ASN A 298 21.90 2.01 -11.80
C ASN A 298 22.10 3.26 -10.92
N SER A 299 21.16 3.53 -10.01
CA SER A 299 21.24 4.70 -9.14
C SER A 299 22.44 4.57 -8.18
N PRO A 300 23.30 5.60 -8.07
CA PRO A 300 24.37 5.64 -7.07
C PRO A 300 23.84 6.00 -5.66
N GLU A 301 22.60 6.46 -5.58
CA GLU A 301 22.01 6.99 -4.36
C GLU A 301 21.73 5.91 -3.32
N SER A 302 21.78 6.35 -2.05
CA SER A 302 21.45 5.51 -0.92
C SER A 302 19.96 5.46 -0.64
N ASN A 303 19.17 6.49 -0.94
CA ASN A 303 17.72 6.46 -0.72
C ASN A 303 16.96 7.21 -1.81
N LEU A 304 15.66 6.97 -1.97
CA LEU A 304 14.80 7.87 -2.75
C LEU A 304 14.42 9.09 -1.91
N PHE A 305 13.97 8.85 -0.68
CA PHE A 305 13.67 9.89 0.29
C PHE A 305 14.69 9.84 1.43
N GLY A 306 15.46 10.92 1.56
CA GLY A 306 16.56 11.05 2.50
C GLY A 306 16.23 11.99 3.66
N PHE A 307 16.72 11.67 4.86
CA PHE A 307 16.57 12.51 6.05
C PHE A 307 17.89 12.69 6.81
N ASN A 308 18.17 13.94 7.22
CA ASN A 308 19.46 14.32 7.83
C ASN A 308 19.26 15.01 9.19
N ASN A 309 18.81 14.26 10.20
CA ASN A 309 18.60 14.73 11.58
C ASN A 309 17.83 16.07 11.68
N ALA A 310 16.75 16.19 10.91
CA ALA A 310 15.92 17.39 10.84
C ALA A 310 14.58 17.18 11.56
N ASN A 311 13.83 18.27 11.79
CA ASN A 311 12.45 18.22 12.26
C ASN A 311 11.52 17.76 11.12
N VAL A 312 11.54 16.45 10.86
CA VAL A 312 10.82 15.82 9.74
C VAL A 312 9.32 15.74 10.04
N ARG A 313 8.47 16.15 9.09
CA ARG A 313 7.01 15.97 9.11
C ARG A 313 6.53 15.44 7.77
N VAL A 314 6.54 14.13 7.62
CA VAL A 314 6.30 13.47 6.34
C VAL A 314 5.06 12.58 6.44
N ALA A 315 4.18 12.71 5.45
CA ALA A 315 3.10 11.78 5.22
C ALA A 315 3.15 11.29 3.76
N ILE A 316 3.06 9.97 3.55
CA ILE A 316 2.96 9.37 2.21
C ILE A 316 1.81 8.37 2.24
N SER A 317 0.91 8.46 1.28
CA SER A 317 -0.23 7.54 1.20
C SER A 317 -0.63 7.15 -0.21
N ASN A 318 -1.25 5.97 -0.32
CA ASN A 318 -1.95 5.48 -1.52
C ASN A 318 -1.11 5.45 -2.81
N LEU A 319 0.17 5.07 -2.70
CA LEU A 319 1.06 4.90 -3.86
C LEU A 319 1.99 3.71 -3.68
N THR A 320 2.61 3.27 -4.77
CA THR A 320 3.72 2.33 -4.77
C THR A 320 5.06 3.07 -4.71
N ILE A 321 6.01 2.60 -3.91
CA ILE A 321 7.42 2.93 -4.02
C ILE A 321 8.16 1.69 -4.52
N ASP A 322 8.69 1.77 -5.73
CA ASP A 322 9.40 0.70 -6.42
C ASP A 322 10.90 0.96 -6.38
N SER A 323 11.64 0.18 -5.60
CA SER A 323 13.09 0.35 -5.51
C SER A 323 13.83 -0.21 -6.74
N ASN A 324 13.11 -0.82 -7.68
CA ASN A 324 13.61 -1.28 -8.97
C ASN A 324 14.82 -2.23 -8.83
N GLN A 325 14.85 -3.06 -7.78
CA GLN A 325 16.03 -3.81 -7.30
C GLN A 325 16.79 -4.57 -8.40
N GLN A 326 16.12 -5.20 -9.36
CA GLN A 326 16.77 -5.96 -10.44
C GLN A 326 17.67 -5.10 -11.33
N ASN A 327 17.42 -3.79 -11.38
CA ASN A 327 18.19 -2.82 -12.15
C ASN A 327 19.13 -1.98 -11.27
N GLN A 328 19.38 -2.39 -10.02
CA GLN A 328 20.28 -1.71 -9.10
C GLN A 328 21.56 -2.50 -8.86
N THR A 329 22.63 -1.78 -8.59
CA THR A 329 23.89 -2.35 -8.10
C THR A 329 23.91 -2.30 -6.59
N ASP A 330 23.59 -3.42 -5.95
CA ASP A 330 23.64 -3.50 -4.50
C ASP A 330 25.11 -3.69 -4.07
N SER A 331 25.77 -2.65 -3.55
CA SER A 331 27.05 -2.75 -2.82
C SER A 331 26.82 -2.90 -1.31
N THR A 332 27.87 -3.06 -0.50
CA THR A 332 27.75 -3.14 0.97
C THR A 332 27.52 -1.74 1.57
N GLY A 333 26.26 -1.29 1.59
CA GLY A 333 25.79 -0.06 2.25
C GLY A 333 24.25 -0.05 2.29
N TYR A 334 23.63 0.43 3.38
CA TYR A 334 22.17 0.29 3.61
C TYR A 334 21.36 1.28 2.78
N TYR A 335 20.63 0.81 1.76
CA TYR A 335 19.99 1.70 0.79
C TYR A 335 18.46 1.58 0.76
N GLY A 336 17.77 2.17 1.73
CA GLY A 336 16.31 2.16 1.85
C GLY A 336 15.62 2.96 0.74
N ALA A 337 14.39 2.63 0.36
CA ALA A 337 13.57 3.56 -0.40
C ALA A 337 13.34 4.85 0.40
N ILE A 338 13.14 4.70 1.71
CA ILE A 338 13.08 5.79 2.68
C ILE A 338 14.19 5.58 3.70
N GLY A 339 15.06 6.56 3.92
CA GLY A 339 16.09 6.40 4.93
C GLY A 339 16.79 7.65 5.41
N GLY A 340 17.51 7.51 6.52
CA GLY A 340 18.23 8.60 7.16
C GLY A 340 18.10 8.64 8.68
N SER A 341 18.31 9.82 9.26
CA SER A 341 18.22 10.06 10.70
C SER A 341 17.18 11.12 11.04
N PHE A 342 16.50 10.94 12.18
CA PHE A 342 15.47 11.81 12.70
C PHE A 342 15.90 12.55 13.95
N ALA A 343 15.54 13.84 14.02
CA ALA A 343 15.65 14.63 15.24
C ALA A 343 14.50 14.35 16.21
N ASN A 344 14.64 14.79 17.45
CA ASN A 344 13.57 14.77 18.44
C ASN A 344 12.30 15.46 17.92
N GLY A 345 11.14 14.81 18.08
CA GLY A 345 9.84 15.31 17.66
C GLY A 345 9.50 15.13 16.17
N ALA A 346 10.40 14.54 15.38
CA ALA A 346 10.13 14.20 13.98
C ALA A 346 8.98 13.17 13.86
N ARG A 347 8.28 13.18 12.72
CA ARG A 347 7.12 12.34 12.43
C ARG A 347 7.13 11.86 10.99
N LEU A 348 6.99 10.54 10.84
CA LEU A 348 6.74 9.87 9.57
C LEU A 348 5.44 9.08 9.67
N HIS A 349 4.52 9.31 8.73
CA HIS A 349 3.30 8.53 8.58
C HIS A 349 3.24 7.94 7.17
N LEU A 350 3.18 6.61 7.09
CA LEU A 350 3.02 5.86 5.85
C LEU A 350 1.70 5.09 5.94
N SER A 351 0.80 5.32 4.98
CA SER A 351 -0.52 4.68 4.99
C SER A 351 -0.93 4.18 3.61
N GLY A 352 -1.22 2.88 3.47
CA GLY A 352 -1.65 2.34 2.17
C GLY A 352 -0.55 2.38 1.11
N VAL A 353 0.73 2.40 1.52
CA VAL A 353 1.89 2.43 0.63
C VAL A 353 2.32 1.01 0.28
N VAL A 354 2.64 0.77 -0.99
CA VAL A 354 3.21 -0.49 -1.45
C VAL A 354 4.71 -0.33 -1.67
N PHE A 355 5.54 -0.98 -0.86
CA PHE A 355 6.97 -1.12 -1.11
C PHE A 355 7.20 -2.37 -1.93
N ARG A 356 7.73 -2.22 -3.15
CA ARG A 356 8.00 -3.34 -4.06
C ARG A 356 9.44 -3.34 -4.55
N ASN A 357 9.93 -4.53 -4.91
CA ASN A 357 11.27 -4.72 -5.46
C ASN A 357 12.32 -4.05 -4.58
N GLY A 358 12.21 -4.24 -3.27
CA GLY A 358 13.07 -3.64 -2.26
C GLY A 358 14.54 -4.01 -2.43
N ARG A 359 15.46 -3.08 -2.15
CA ARG A 359 16.90 -3.37 -2.11
C ARG A 359 17.26 -4.03 -0.77
N ILE A 360 18.45 -3.76 -0.21
CA ILE A 360 18.87 -4.26 1.11
C ILE A 360 17.85 -3.89 2.21
N SER A 361 17.20 -2.73 2.08
CA SER A 361 16.09 -2.29 2.92
C SER A 361 15.02 -1.58 2.10
N ASP A 362 13.76 -1.61 2.54
CA ASP A 362 12.70 -0.73 2.03
C ASP A 362 12.68 0.57 2.84
N ILE A 363 12.83 0.46 4.16
CA ILE A 363 12.91 1.60 5.07
C ILE A 363 14.12 1.40 6.00
N TYR A 364 14.97 2.42 6.10
CA TYR A 364 16.12 2.40 7.01
C TYR A 364 16.26 3.71 7.78
N LEU A 365 15.76 3.75 9.01
CA LEU A 365 15.67 4.98 9.80
C LEU A 365 16.39 4.85 11.14
N SER A 366 17.08 5.92 11.51
CA SER A 366 17.65 6.09 12.84
C SER A 366 16.93 7.18 13.62
N GLY A 367 16.68 6.92 14.91
CA GLY A 367 16.10 7.88 15.83
C GLY A 367 17.14 8.79 16.51
N PRO A 368 16.67 9.79 17.28
CA PRO A 368 17.53 10.61 18.11
C PRO A 368 18.22 9.78 19.21
N VAL A 369 19.41 10.21 19.61
CA VAL A 369 20.27 9.51 20.59
C VAL A 369 20.24 10.14 22.00
N GLY A 370 19.53 11.26 22.17
CA GLY A 370 19.39 11.93 23.47
C GLY A 370 18.46 11.19 24.42
N ALA A 371 18.71 11.32 25.73
CA ALA A 371 17.83 10.78 26.75
C ALA A 371 16.43 11.42 26.67
N ASN A 372 15.37 10.61 26.63
CA ASN A 372 13.97 11.04 26.48
C ASN A 372 13.67 11.81 25.17
N GLU A 373 14.52 11.69 24.16
CA GLU A 373 14.23 12.19 22.81
C GLU A 373 13.63 11.07 21.96
N PHE A 374 12.58 11.37 21.20
CA PHE A 374 11.98 10.40 20.30
C PHE A 374 11.35 11.03 19.06
N ALA A 375 11.31 10.23 17.99
CA ALA A 375 10.56 10.53 16.77
C ALA A 375 9.48 9.47 16.54
N SER A 376 8.34 9.85 15.95
CA SER A 376 7.23 8.94 15.70
C SER A 376 7.28 8.38 14.27
N VAL A 377 7.15 7.06 14.15
CA VAL A 377 7.07 6.34 12.87
C VAL A 377 5.82 5.48 12.89
N ALA A 378 4.81 5.88 12.11
CA ALA A 378 3.59 5.12 11.92
C ALA A 378 3.57 4.53 10.50
N ILE A 379 3.44 3.21 10.40
CA ILE A 379 3.42 2.47 9.15
C ILE A 379 2.22 1.55 9.21
N GLN A 380 1.17 1.91 8.47
CA GLN A 380 -0.13 1.30 8.60
C GLN A 380 -0.72 0.92 7.26
N ASN A 381 -1.41 -0.21 7.17
CA ASN A 381 -2.10 -0.64 5.95
C ASN A 381 -1.17 -0.75 4.71
N CYS A 382 0.14 -0.89 4.92
CA CYS A 382 1.14 -0.97 3.87
C CYS A 382 1.38 -2.42 3.41
N LEU A 383 1.89 -2.57 2.19
CA LEU A 383 2.32 -3.85 1.62
C LEU A 383 3.81 -3.79 1.33
N PHE A 384 4.57 -4.78 1.79
CA PHE A 384 5.98 -4.98 1.45
C PHE A 384 6.12 -6.27 0.64
N THR A 385 6.60 -6.19 -0.60
CA THR A 385 6.67 -7.35 -1.50
C THR A 385 7.94 -7.43 -2.34
N ASP A 386 8.36 -8.66 -2.62
CA ASP A 386 9.41 -9.01 -3.61
C ASP A 386 10.73 -8.26 -3.41
N GLY A 387 11.22 -8.22 -2.18
CA GLY A 387 12.47 -7.56 -1.85
C GLY A 387 13.67 -8.47 -2.07
N LEU A 388 14.86 -7.88 -2.16
CA LEU A 388 16.13 -8.61 -2.17
C LEU A 388 16.16 -9.65 -1.03
N VAL A 389 16.45 -10.88 -1.38
CA VAL A 389 16.76 -11.98 -0.44
C VAL A 389 18.28 -12.01 -0.21
N GLY A 390 18.70 -12.19 1.04
CA GLY A 390 20.10 -12.12 1.45
C GLY A 390 20.97 -13.29 0.99
N ASN A 391 22.23 -13.28 1.42
CA ASN A 391 23.18 -14.40 1.28
C ASN A 391 24.21 -14.34 2.44
N ALA A 392 25.25 -15.18 2.41
CA ALA A 392 26.24 -15.25 3.49
C ALA A 392 26.96 -13.92 3.80
N THR A 393 27.01 -12.99 2.86
CA THR A 393 27.63 -11.67 3.05
C THR A 393 26.62 -10.55 3.29
N ARG A 394 25.31 -10.83 3.18
CA ARG A 394 24.26 -9.79 3.15
C ARG A 394 23.02 -10.19 3.94
N ALA A 395 22.66 -9.37 4.92
CA ALA A 395 21.39 -9.48 5.65
C ALA A 395 20.41 -8.42 5.12
N ALA A 396 19.52 -8.84 4.22
CA ALA A 396 18.46 -7.97 3.71
C ALA A 396 17.26 -7.97 4.68
N GLN A 397 16.56 -6.85 4.78
CA GLN A 397 15.40 -6.67 5.66
C GLN A 397 14.38 -5.76 4.99
N ALA A 398 13.09 -5.83 5.33
CA ALA A 398 12.13 -4.85 4.85
C ALA A 398 12.31 -3.51 5.59
N LEU A 399 12.37 -3.56 6.92
CA LEU A 399 12.59 -2.37 7.75
C LEU A 399 13.78 -2.56 8.69
N GLY A 400 14.71 -1.61 8.64
CA GLY A 400 15.74 -1.40 9.66
C GLY A 400 15.46 -0.10 10.40
N LEU A 401 14.84 -0.18 11.57
CA LEU A 401 14.55 0.98 12.41
C LEU A 401 15.48 0.95 13.62
N SER A 402 15.93 2.07 14.16
CA SER A 402 16.75 2.08 15.37
C SER A 402 15.98 2.51 16.62
N GLU A 403 16.64 2.40 17.78
CA GLU A 403 16.22 3.09 19.02
C GLU A 403 16.02 4.61 18.82
N GLY A 404 15.29 5.24 19.73
CA GLY A 404 14.82 6.63 19.60
C GLY A 404 13.56 6.80 18.73
N LEU A 405 13.04 5.72 18.14
CA LEU A 405 11.82 5.74 17.34
C LEU A 405 10.64 5.14 18.12
N ALA A 406 9.56 5.90 18.26
CA ALA A 406 8.26 5.40 18.67
C ALA A 406 7.57 4.80 17.44
N ILE A 407 7.45 3.48 17.41
CA ILE A 407 7.03 2.71 16.22
C ILE A 407 5.61 2.20 16.42
N ASP A 408 4.73 2.53 15.47
CA ASP A 408 3.45 1.86 15.26
C ASP A 408 3.48 1.18 13.89
N PHE A 409 3.61 -0.15 13.90
CA PHE A 409 3.59 -0.99 12.73
C PHE A 409 2.35 -1.88 12.78
N SER A 410 1.26 -1.44 12.13
CA SER A 410 -0.02 -2.14 12.25
C SER A 410 -0.79 -2.35 10.95
N ASN A 411 -1.53 -3.45 10.86
CA ASN A 411 -2.36 -3.79 9.70
C ASN A 411 -1.58 -3.90 8.38
N ASN A 412 -0.29 -4.26 8.43
CA ASN A 412 0.54 -4.38 7.24
C ASN A 412 0.60 -5.82 6.71
N GLN A 413 0.91 -5.94 5.42
CA GLN A 413 1.20 -7.21 4.77
C GLN A 413 2.66 -7.23 4.32
N MET A 414 3.36 -8.30 4.66
CA MET A 414 4.73 -8.56 4.24
C MET A 414 4.75 -9.90 3.52
N ILE A 415 4.99 -9.87 2.20
CA ILE A 415 4.90 -11.06 1.37
C ILE A 415 6.16 -11.22 0.52
N GLN A 416 6.90 -12.32 0.70
CA GLN A 416 7.88 -12.76 -0.31
C GLN A 416 7.26 -13.87 -1.15
N THR A 417 7.41 -13.78 -2.47
CA THR A 417 6.96 -14.82 -3.41
C THR A 417 7.79 -16.10 -3.30
N VAL A 418 9.03 -16.00 -2.82
CA VAL A 418 9.95 -17.13 -2.62
C VAL A 418 9.96 -17.53 -1.14
N ALA A 419 9.88 -18.83 -0.87
CA ALA A 419 9.98 -19.37 0.49
C ALA A 419 11.34 -18.99 1.13
N PRO A 420 11.37 -18.69 2.44
CA PRO A 420 12.61 -18.25 3.06
C PRO A 420 13.53 -19.44 3.29
N THR A 421 14.81 -19.20 3.10
CA THR A 421 15.89 -20.13 3.46
C THR A 421 16.71 -19.51 4.61
N SER A 422 17.81 -20.16 4.97
CA SER A 422 18.76 -19.58 5.93
C SER A 422 19.38 -18.26 5.47
N TYR A 423 19.19 -17.88 4.20
CA TYR A 423 19.59 -16.61 3.60
C TYR A 423 18.39 -15.72 3.18
N GLY A 424 17.23 -15.84 3.84
CA GLY A 424 15.99 -15.10 3.50
C GLY A 424 16.05 -13.57 3.63
N ARG A 425 14.92 -12.94 3.99
CA ARG A 425 14.82 -11.48 4.20
C ARG A 425 14.13 -11.21 5.53
N GLY A 426 14.74 -10.41 6.40
CA GLY A 426 14.12 -9.98 7.65
C GLY A 426 12.89 -9.10 7.42
N GLY A 427 11.90 -9.13 8.32
CA GLY A 427 10.73 -8.26 8.24
C GLY A 427 11.02 -6.89 8.87
N LEU A 428 10.45 -6.66 10.06
CA LEU A 428 10.70 -5.49 10.89
C LEU A 428 11.83 -5.75 11.88
N ILE A 429 12.95 -5.04 11.73
CA ILE A 429 14.12 -5.17 12.60
C ILE A 429 14.36 -3.85 13.32
N VAL A 430 14.27 -3.86 14.65
CA VAL A 430 14.58 -2.71 15.50
C VAL A 430 16.00 -2.87 16.04
N GLN A 431 16.95 -2.15 15.46
CA GLN A 431 18.38 -2.25 15.70
C GLN A 431 18.88 -1.26 16.75
N ARG A 432 20.09 -1.52 17.26
CA ARG A 432 20.82 -0.57 18.12
C ARG A 432 21.55 0.45 17.26
N VAL A 433 21.62 1.70 17.71
CA VAL A 433 22.49 2.72 17.08
C VAL A 433 23.96 2.39 17.44
N PRO A 434 24.87 2.24 16.44
CA PRO A 434 26.27 1.98 16.71
C PRO A 434 26.90 3.04 17.62
N GLY A 435 27.59 2.62 18.69
CA GLY A 435 28.24 3.52 19.66
C GLY A 435 27.31 4.15 20.70
N SER A 436 25.99 3.93 20.62
CA SER A 436 25.05 4.42 21.62
C SER A 436 25.24 3.72 22.97
N THR A 437 25.37 4.51 24.03
CA THR A 437 25.41 4.06 25.44
C THR A 437 24.12 4.42 26.19
N SER A 438 23.19 5.13 25.54
CA SER A 438 21.95 5.61 26.11
C SER A 438 20.77 4.92 25.43
N LEU A 439 19.87 4.33 26.22
CA LEU A 439 18.62 3.82 25.69
C LEU A 439 17.66 4.99 25.54
N ALA A 440 17.50 5.52 24.32
CA ALA A 440 16.41 6.45 24.01
C ALA A 440 15.08 5.67 24.06
N PHE A 441 14.38 5.75 25.20
CA PHE A 441 13.21 4.93 25.48
C PHE A 441 11.98 5.40 24.70
N ALA A 442 11.53 4.60 23.74
CA ALA A 442 10.29 4.82 23.00
C ALA A 442 9.41 3.55 23.02
N THR A 443 8.18 3.63 22.53
CA THR A 443 7.26 2.47 22.42
C THR A 443 7.41 1.79 21.07
N VAL A 444 7.37 0.46 21.04
CA VAL A 444 7.33 -0.36 19.83
C VAL A 444 6.05 -1.21 19.82
N SER A 445 5.13 -0.88 18.93
CA SER A 445 3.86 -1.58 18.75
C SER A 445 3.82 -2.24 17.37
N VAL A 446 3.68 -3.57 17.35
CA VAL A 446 3.62 -4.42 16.15
C VAL A 446 2.32 -5.21 16.20
N LYS A 447 1.29 -4.76 15.48
CA LYS A 447 -0.07 -5.27 15.64
C LYS A 447 -0.76 -5.69 14.35
N ASP A 448 -1.44 -6.82 14.37
CA ASP A 448 -2.36 -7.24 13.29
C ASP A 448 -1.69 -7.28 11.90
N ASN A 449 -0.42 -7.66 11.85
CA ASN A 449 0.34 -7.77 10.60
C ASN A 449 0.36 -9.22 10.10
N TYR A 450 0.46 -9.37 8.78
CA TYR A 450 0.61 -10.65 8.11
C TYR A 450 1.99 -10.78 7.48
N PHE A 451 2.73 -11.83 7.82
CA PHE A 451 4.05 -12.16 7.27
C PHE A 451 4.00 -13.50 6.54
N LEU A 452 4.40 -13.51 5.27
CA LEU A 452 4.53 -14.72 4.46
C LEU A 452 5.95 -14.80 3.89
N ASN A 453 6.65 -15.88 4.23
CA ASN A 453 7.98 -16.19 3.72
C ASN A 453 9.08 -15.18 4.14
N PHE A 454 9.11 -14.81 5.42
CA PHE A 454 10.12 -13.88 5.97
C PHE A 454 11.04 -14.55 7.00
N GLY A 455 12.20 -13.92 7.18
CA GLY A 455 13.22 -14.27 8.16
C GLY A 455 14.50 -14.87 7.56
N ILE A 456 15.57 -14.92 8.35
CA ILE A 456 16.93 -15.31 7.94
C ILE A 456 17.74 -15.73 9.17
N SER A 457 18.74 -16.62 9.02
CA SER A 457 19.61 -17.00 10.16
C SER A 457 21.09 -17.24 9.88
N SER A 458 21.53 -17.36 8.62
CA SER A 458 22.95 -17.61 8.30
C SER A 458 23.83 -16.35 8.23
N SER A 459 23.30 -15.19 7.84
CA SER A 459 24.09 -13.93 7.81
C SER A 459 23.84 -13.04 9.02
N ASN A 460 22.67 -13.16 9.64
CA ASN A 460 22.29 -12.70 10.97
C ASN A 460 20.97 -13.39 11.32
N VAL A 461 20.72 -13.68 12.59
CA VAL A 461 19.42 -14.20 13.03
C VAL A 461 18.43 -13.05 13.08
N LEU A 462 17.63 -12.91 12.02
CA LEU A 462 16.60 -11.88 11.89
C LEU A 462 15.26 -12.55 11.58
N GLY A 463 14.22 -12.04 12.23
CA GLY A 463 12.87 -12.60 12.20
C GLY A 463 11.92 -12.01 11.18
N CYS A 464 10.64 -12.39 11.30
CA CYS A 464 9.55 -11.55 10.80
C CYS A 464 9.50 -10.24 11.60
N VAL A 465 9.64 -10.35 12.93
CA VAL A 465 9.81 -9.22 13.85
C VAL A 465 10.99 -9.50 14.77
N TYR A 466 11.97 -8.61 14.78
CA TYR A 466 13.15 -8.75 15.62
C TYR A 466 13.48 -7.43 16.33
N ILE A 467 13.20 -7.38 17.63
CA ILE A 467 13.50 -6.22 18.46
C ILE A 467 14.87 -6.41 19.12
N TYR A 468 15.91 -5.88 18.48
CA TYR A 468 17.30 -5.97 18.96
C TYR A 468 17.63 -4.89 20.00
N SER A 469 17.14 -3.66 19.85
CA SER A 469 17.30 -2.63 20.88
C SER A 469 16.09 -2.59 21.80
N GLY A 470 16.34 -2.44 23.10
CA GLY A 470 15.30 -2.36 24.11
C GLY A 470 14.43 -1.11 23.99
N ALA A 471 13.19 -1.19 24.45
CA ALA A 471 12.19 -0.12 24.38
C ALA A 471 11.42 -0.02 25.70
N GLU A 472 10.76 1.11 25.98
CA GLU A 472 9.95 1.24 27.22
C GLU A 472 8.84 0.19 27.25
N GLN A 473 8.18 0.01 26.10
CA GLN A 473 7.11 -0.95 25.90
C GLN A 473 7.28 -1.61 24.53
N VAL A 474 7.23 -2.94 24.51
CA VAL A 474 7.21 -3.75 23.30
C VAL A 474 5.91 -4.55 23.29
N ILE A 475 5.09 -4.33 22.27
CA ILE A 475 3.85 -5.06 22.07
C ILE A 475 3.91 -5.72 20.70
N ILE A 476 3.91 -7.05 20.67
CA ILE A 476 3.79 -7.87 19.46
C ILE A 476 2.48 -8.63 19.59
N SER A 477 1.41 -8.18 18.92
CA SER A 477 0.08 -8.75 19.12
C SER A 477 -0.74 -8.94 17.87
N GLY A 478 -1.53 -10.02 17.79
CA GLY A 478 -2.46 -10.26 16.67
C GLY A 478 -1.78 -10.56 15.34
N ASN A 479 -0.46 -10.77 15.30
CA ASN A 479 0.27 -10.98 14.05
C ASN A 479 0.21 -12.44 13.60
N GLU A 480 0.23 -12.67 12.29
CA GLU A 480 0.30 -13.99 11.68
C GLU A 480 1.59 -14.14 10.86
N ALA A 481 2.40 -15.15 11.18
CA ALA A 481 3.61 -15.50 10.44
C ALA A 481 3.47 -16.90 9.85
N LYS A 482 3.53 -16.99 8.52
CA LYS A 482 3.53 -18.25 7.78
C LYS A 482 4.87 -18.45 7.09
N ASN A 483 5.41 -19.67 7.21
CA ASN A 483 6.68 -20.06 6.62
C ASN A 483 7.80 -19.11 7.08
N SER A 484 8.12 -19.15 8.37
CA SER A 484 9.14 -18.27 8.95
C SER A 484 10.51 -18.94 9.04
N TYR A 485 11.57 -18.16 8.97
CA TYR A 485 12.96 -18.55 9.25
C TYR A 485 13.57 -17.60 10.30
N GLY A 486 14.61 -18.01 11.05
CA GLY A 486 15.03 -17.25 12.23
C GLY A 486 13.90 -17.07 13.26
N ALA A 487 14.04 -16.20 14.26
CA ALA A 487 12.97 -16.03 15.25
C ALA A 487 11.74 -15.33 14.64
N ALA A 488 10.60 -16.00 14.46
CA ALA A 488 9.42 -15.37 13.86
C ALA A 488 9.04 -14.08 14.60
N TYR A 489 8.98 -14.16 15.93
CA TYR A 489 8.82 -13.00 16.81
C TYR A 489 9.89 -13.02 17.89
N CYS A 490 10.69 -11.96 17.96
CA CYS A 490 11.77 -11.81 18.93
C CYS A 490 11.70 -10.48 19.66
N ALA A 491 11.82 -10.52 20.98
CA ALA A 491 12.01 -9.36 21.83
C ALA A 491 13.19 -9.54 22.78
N LYS A 492 13.73 -8.44 23.30
CA LYS A 492 14.89 -8.45 24.18
C LYS A 492 14.68 -7.77 25.52
N ALA A 493 15.43 -8.22 26.52
CA ALA A 493 15.26 -7.88 27.94
C ALA A 493 15.70 -6.49 28.36
N ASP A 494 16.44 -5.75 27.53
CA ASP A 494 16.68 -4.33 27.75
C ASP A 494 15.39 -3.48 27.53
N SER A 495 14.21 -4.10 27.48
CA SER A 495 12.91 -3.45 27.36
C SER A 495 12.19 -3.40 28.70
N GLY A 496 11.32 -2.41 28.90
CA GLY A 496 10.52 -2.29 30.13
C GLY A 496 9.46 -3.37 30.23
N ASN A 497 8.37 -3.22 29.48
CA ASN A 497 7.31 -4.23 29.41
C ASN A 497 7.34 -4.92 28.05
N VAL A 498 7.31 -6.26 28.04
CA VAL A 498 7.24 -7.04 26.81
C VAL A 498 5.99 -7.91 26.81
N ILE A 499 5.12 -7.66 25.83
CA ILE A 499 3.88 -8.40 25.62
C ILE A 499 3.94 -9.02 24.22
N ILE A 500 3.95 -10.35 24.17
CA ILE A 500 3.82 -11.13 22.93
C ILE A 500 2.52 -11.92 23.04
N SER A 501 1.45 -11.42 22.43
CA SER A 501 0.11 -11.98 22.66
C SER A 501 -0.72 -12.23 21.41
N ASN A 502 -1.53 -13.29 21.41
CA ASN A 502 -2.49 -13.56 20.34
C ASN A 502 -1.88 -13.64 18.93
N ASN A 503 -0.60 -14.02 18.81
CA ASN A 503 0.05 -14.20 17.52
C ASN A 503 -0.09 -15.64 17.03
N SER A 504 -0.09 -15.84 15.72
CA SER A 504 -0.03 -17.15 15.07
C SER A 504 1.28 -17.34 14.33
N VAL A 505 1.92 -18.50 14.51
CA VAL A 505 3.07 -18.94 13.72
C VAL A 505 2.77 -20.32 13.15
N VAL A 506 2.80 -20.44 11.83
CA VAL A 506 2.57 -21.71 11.13
C VAL A 506 3.75 -22.01 10.22
N ASN A 507 4.33 -23.21 10.39
CA ASN A 507 5.53 -23.69 9.69
C ASN A 507 6.73 -22.78 9.96
N HIS A 508 7.42 -23.06 11.05
CA HIS A 508 8.64 -22.38 11.41
C HIS A 508 9.83 -23.30 11.13
N TYR A 509 10.60 -22.95 10.10
CA TYR A 509 11.58 -23.83 9.43
C TYR A 509 13.01 -23.74 9.98
N ASP A 510 13.28 -22.91 10.99
CA ASP A 510 14.61 -22.83 11.57
C ASP A 510 14.81 -23.94 12.60
N ALA A 511 15.85 -24.76 12.40
CA ALA A 511 16.16 -25.89 13.29
C ALA A 511 16.88 -25.47 14.58
N ASN A 512 17.44 -24.25 14.63
CA ASN A 512 18.30 -23.79 15.72
C ASN A 512 17.67 -22.64 16.53
N VAL A 513 16.70 -21.93 15.96
CA VAL A 513 16.06 -20.77 16.56
C VAL A 513 14.59 -21.08 16.83
N ALA A 514 14.08 -20.72 18.01
CA ALA A 514 12.68 -20.94 18.34
C ALA A 514 11.75 -19.97 17.60
N ALA A 515 10.46 -20.31 17.47
CA ALA A 515 9.50 -19.48 16.75
C ALA A 515 9.24 -18.15 17.47
N ILE A 516 8.94 -18.20 18.77
CA ILE A 516 8.81 -17.03 19.64
C ILE A 516 9.97 -17.02 20.60
N VAL A 517 10.70 -15.91 20.65
CA VAL A 517 11.93 -15.83 21.42
C VAL A 517 12.01 -14.57 22.27
N PHE A 518 12.49 -14.76 23.48
CA PHE A 518 12.90 -13.70 24.37
C PHE A 518 14.34 -13.92 24.85
N PHE A 519 15.21 -12.92 24.69
CA PHE A 519 16.62 -12.98 25.10
C PHE A 519 17.03 -11.79 25.98
N ASN A 520 17.74 -12.09 27.07
CA ASN A 520 18.54 -11.11 27.80
C ASN A 520 20.00 -11.10 27.29
N GLN A 521 20.62 -9.93 27.09
CA GLN A 521 22.02 -9.82 26.67
C GLN A 521 22.95 -9.49 27.85
N ALA A 522 24.03 -10.25 27.99
CA ALA A 522 25.29 -9.78 28.58
C ALA A 522 25.93 -8.80 27.56
N VAL A 523 26.32 -7.54 27.81
CA VAL A 523 27.29 -7.03 28.80
C VAL A 523 27.20 -5.47 29.04
N THR A 524 26.28 -4.65 28.49
CA THR A 524 26.51 -3.18 28.47
C THR A 524 25.59 -2.19 29.21
N TYR A 525 24.38 -2.53 29.68
CA TYR A 525 23.49 -1.52 30.33
C TYR A 525 23.37 -1.67 31.86
N THR A 526 23.39 -0.53 32.55
CA THR A 526 23.29 -0.38 34.02
C THR A 526 21.97 0.30 34.46
N SER A 527 21.11 0.71 33.53
CA SER A 527 19.82 1.33 33.86
C SER A 527 18.70 0.30 33.82
N SER A 528 18.20 -0.04 35.00
CA SER A 528 16.97 -0.78 35.30
C SER A 528 15.79 -0.38 34.38
N ILE A 529 15.32 -1.30 33.54
CA ILE A 529 13.96 -1.27 33.00
C ILE A 529 13.16 -2.48 33.48
N GLY A 530 11.89 -2.21 33.79
CA GLY A 530 11.06 -3.00 34.68
C GLY A 530 10.37 -4.21 34.07
N LEU A 531 11.04 -5.37 34.10
CA LEU A 531 10.58 -6.49 34.92
C LEU A 531 9.32 -7.30 34.52
N ASN A 532 8.62 -7.04 33.40
CA ASN A 532 7.43 -7.85 33.02
C ASN A 532 7.53 -8.46 31.61
N LEU A 533 7.48 -9.79 31.53
CA LEU A 533 7.33 -10.54 30.29
C LEU A 533 6.01 -11.30 30.31
N VAL A 534 5.16 -11.05 29.32
CA VAL A 534 3.92 -11.79 29.09
C VAL A 534 3.95 -12.39 27.69
N ILE A 535 3.92 -13.72 27.62
CA ILE A 535 3.75 -14.47 26.38
C ILE A 535 2.43 -15.23 26.49
N GLU A 536 1.37 -14.75 25.83
CA GLU A 536 0.04 -15.32 26.04
C GLU A 536 -0.83 -15.50 24.80
N GLY A 537 -1.69 -16.51 24.79
CA GLY A 537 -2.67 -16.69 23.71
C GLY A 537 -2.08 -16.94 22.33
N ASN A 538 -0.77 -17.23 22.22
CA ASN A 538 -0.12 -17.46 20.94
C ASN A 538 -0.37 -18.90 20.46
N VAL A 539 -0.44 -19.07 19.15
CA VAL A 539 -0.58 -20.38 18.50
C VAL A 539 0.66 -20.65 17.65
N VAL A 540 1.39 -21.72 17.95
CA VAL A 540 2.58 -22.12 17.19
C VAL A 540 2.41 -23.55 16.67
N LYS A 541 2.49 -23.72 15.35
CA LYS A 541 2.34 -25.03 14.69
C LYS A 541 3.56 -25.33 13.83
N ASN A 542 4.08 -26.55 13.94
CA ASN A 542 5.18 -27.08 13.14
C ASN A 542 6.46 -26.22 13.28
N ALA A 543 6.87 -25.90 14.50
CA ALA A 543 8.21 -25.37 14.74
C ALA A 543 9.23 -26.52 14.68
N GLN A 544 10.40 -26.33 14.05
CA GLN A 544 11.40 -27.41 14.01
C GLN A 544 12.13 -27.61 15.34
N THR A 545 12.29 -26.56 16.15
CA THR A 545 12.89 -26.63 17.50
C THR A 545 11.87 -26.28 18.59
N SER A 546 12.07 -25.20 19.36
CA SER A 546 11.12 -24.79 20.40
C SER A 546 10.04 -23.88 19.80
N ALA A 547 8.79 -24.03 20.25
CA ALA A 547 7.74 -23.09 19.88
C ALA A 547 7.92 -21.76 20.63
N ILE A 548 8.16 -21.79 21.93
CA ILE A 548 8.47 -20.62 22.76
C ILE A 548 9.80 -20.85 23.47
N PHE A 549 10.69 -19.87 23.44
CA PHE A 549 11.95 -19.88 24.18
C PHE A 549 12.19 -18.58 24.95
N VAL A 550 12.46 -18.70 26.26
CA VAL A 550 12.82 -17.58 27.14
C VAL A 550 14.18 -17.80 27.77
N ASP A 551 15.11 -16.88 27.55
CA ASP A 551 16.44 -16.90 28.15
C ASP A 551 16.72 -15.64 28.97
N GLY A 552 16.92 -15.83 30.28
CA GLY A 552 17.14 -14.75 31.23
C GLY A 552 18.60 -14.32 31.49
N ALA A 553 19.56 -14.88 30.75
CA ALA A 553 20.99 -14.75 31.08
C ALA A 553 21.52 -13.31 31.24
N ARG A 554 21.95 -12.98 32.47
CA ARG A 554 23.16 -12.21 32.79
C ARG A 554 23.61 -12.47 34.25
N VAL A 555 24.67 -13.26 34.44
CA VAL A 555 25.47 -13.51 35.67
C VAL A 555 24.77 -13.83 37.02
N GLY A 556 23.44 -14.04 37.06
CA GLY A 556 22.69 -14.43 38.26
C GLY A 556 21.18 -14.56 38.03
N LEU A 557 20.45 -15.11 39.02
CA LEU A 557 19.02 -15.48 38.94
C LEU A 557 17.99 -14.33 39.00
N SER A 558 18.38 -13.06 38.99
CA SER A 558 17.50 -11.95 39.46
C SER A 558 17.29 -10.82 38.44
N ASN A 559 16.75 -11.14 37.24
CA ASN A 559 16.60 -10.15 36.16
C ASN A 559 15.14 -9.80 35.76
N PHE A 560 14.13 -10.52 36.28
CA PHE A 560 12.71 -10.24 35.99
C PHE A 560 11.91 -10.04 37.27
N GLY A 561 10.84 -9.24 37.21
CA GLY A 561 9.88 -9.11 38.31
C GLY A 561 8.70 -10.05 38.15
N ASN A 562 8.21 -10.23 36.92
CA ASN A 562 7.14 -11.16 36.55
C ASN A 562 7.42 -11.76 35.16
N VAL A 563 7.41 -13.09 35.06
CA VAL A 563 7.43 -13.80 33.77
C VAL A 563 6.21 -14.71 33.69
N VAL A 564 5.33 -14.46 32.73
CA VAL A 564 4.11 -15.22 32.51
C VAL A 564 4.11 -15.81 31.10
N ILE A 565 4.00 -17.13 31.01
CA ILE A 565 3.75 -17.85 29.75
C ILE A 565 2.41 -18.55 29.90
N ALA A 566 1.36 -18.00 29.30
CA ALA A 566 0.00 -18.44 29.57
C ALA A 566 -0.90 -18.66 28.36
N ASN A 567 -1.80 -19.64 28.42
CA ASN A 567 -2.84 -19.85 27.41
C ASN A 567 -2.31 -20.00 25.96
N ASN A 568 -1.05 -20.42 25.78
CA ASN A 568 -0.49 -20.66 24.44
C ASN A 568 -0.84 -22.05 23.96
N VAL A 569 -0.95 -22.22 22.64
CA VAL A 569 -1.21 -23.49 21.98
C VAL A 569 -0.03 -23.86 21.09
N THR A 570 0.60 -25.01 21.33
CA THR A 570 1.70 -25.50 20.50
C THR A 570 1.41 -26.89 19.94
N TYR A 571 1.74 -27.11 18.66
CA TYR A 571 1.63 -28.41 18.01
C TYR A 571 2.92 -28.78 17.28
N GLY A 572 3.58 -29.86 17.71
CA GLY A 572 4.85 -30.33 17.17
C GLY A 572 6.09 -29.59 17.72
N GLY A 573 7.24 -29.88 17.12
CA GLY A 573 8.55 -29.34 17.50
C GLY A 573 9.26 -30.11 18.59
N ALA A 574 10.52 -29.77 18.86
CA ALA A 574 11.32 -30.38 19.92
C ALA A 574 10.77 -30.02 21.30
N TYR A 575 10.50 -28.73 21.53
CA TYR A 575 10.00 -28.22 22.79
C TYR A 575 8.76 -27.36 22.59
N GLY A 576 7.73 -27.55 23.42
CA GLY A 576 6.59 -26.63 23.42
C GLY A 576 7.02 -25.28 24.00
N ILE A 577 7.39 -25.29 25.28
CA ILE A 577 7.95 -24.14 25.99
C ILE A 577 9.31 -24.53 26.54
N ARG A 578 10.34 -23.75 26.21
CA ARG A 578 11.68 -23.88 26.77
C ARG A 578 12.04 -22.60 27.53
N TYR A 579 12.63 -22.71 28.71
CA TYR A 579 13.17 -21.54 29.40
C TYR A 579 14.41 -21.86 30.23
N ARG A 580 15.27 -20.86 30.42
CA ARG A 580 16.51 -20.98 31.19
C ARG A 580 16.95 -19.67 31.83
N ASN A 581 17.70 -19.75 32.93
CA ASN A 581 18.25 -18.59 33.64
C ASN A 581 17.17 -17.64 34.19
N VAL A 582 16.10 -18.20 34.76
CA VAL A 582 14.91 -17.44 35.22
C VAL A 582 14.49 -17.91 36.62
N SER A 583 13.99 -16.98 37.43
CA SER A 583 13.28 -17.22 38.68
C SER A 583 12.00 -16.38 38.71
N GLY A 584 10.98 -16.81 39.47
CA GLY A 584 9.68 -16.14 39.55
C GLY A 584 8.81 -16.34 38.31
N ILE A 585 9.00 -17.43 37.55
CA ILE A 585 8.25 -17.70 36.33
C ILE A 585 6.94 -18.45 36.61
N ARG A 586 5.86 -18.03 35.95
CA ARG A 586 4.58 -18.71 35.93
C ARG A 586 4.25 -19.23 34.53
N VAL A 587 4.09 -20.54 34.40
CA VAL A 587 3.69 -21.21 33.17
C VAL A 587 2.30 -21.81 33.38
N SER A 588 1.25 -21.26 32.76
CA SER A 588 -0.12 -21.65 33.10
C SER A 588 -1.13 -21.73 31.95
N GLY A 589 -2.02 -22.72 31.96
CA GLY A 589 -3.11 -22.80 30.99
C GLY A 589 -2.68 -23.11 29.55
N ASN A 590 -1.43 -23.51 29.31
CA ASN A 590 -0.93 -23.79 27.97
C ASN A 590 -1.38 -25.17 27.48
N PHE A 591 -1.66 -25.31 26.19
CA PHE A 591 -1.97 -26.56 25.51
C PHE A 591 -0.81 -26.96 24.59
N LEU A 592 -0.08 -28.02 24.95
CA LEU A 592 1.17 -28.41 24.32
C LEU A 592 1.05 -29.84 23.81
N ASN A 593 0.95 -30.01 22.50
CA ASN A 593 0.68 -31.32 21.89
C ASN A 593 1.78 -31.77 20.92
N ALA A 594 2.13 -33.04 21.00
CA ALA A 594 3.12 -33.71 20.16
C ALA A 594 4.56 -33.12 20.14
N PRO A 595 5.13 -32.62 21.25
CA PRO A 595 6.55 -32.27 21.28
C PRO A 595 7.44 -33.53 21.26
N THR A 596 8.49 -33.53 20.44
CA THR A 596 9.38 -34.69 20.28
C THR A 596 10.38 -34.85 21.43
N ALA A 597 10.67 -33.80 22.21
CA ALA A 597 11.52 -33.86 23.40
C ALA A 597 10.76 -33.58 24.71
N SER A 598 10.30 -32.35 24.95
CA SER A 598 9.59 -32.02 26.19
C SER A 598 8.54 -30.94 25.97
N SER A 599 7.38 -31.08 26.61
CA SER A 599 6.31 -30.10 26.48
C SER A 599 6.71 -28.79 27.16
N ILE A 600 7.16 -28.88 28.41
CA ILE A 600 7.75 -27.76 29.16
C ILE A 600 9.15 -28.19 29.58
N PHE A 601 10.17 -27.45 29.15
CA PHE A 601 11.56 -27.71 29.49
C PHE A 601 12.21 -26.51 30.16
N ALA A 602 12.63 -26.71 31.41
CA ALA A 602 13.38 -25.74 32.19
C ALA A 602 14.83 -26.21 32.30
N GLU A 603 15.81 -25.36 31.99
CA GLU A 603 17.22 -25.75 32.04
C GLU A 603 18.19 -24.70 32.61
N SER A 604 19.41 -25.13 32.92
CA SER A 604 20.54 -24.30 33.39
C SER A 604 20.41 -23.78 34.82
N GLN A 605 20.03 -22.52 35.04
CA GLN A 605 19.81 -21.94 36.37
C GLN A 605 18.33 -21.59 36.51
N ILE A 606 17.56 -22.46 37.15
CA ILE A 606 16.14 -22.25 37.43
C ILE A 606 15.97 -21.98 38.93
N GLY A 607 15.39 -20.83 39.27
CA GLY A 607 14.95 -20.51 40.63
C GLY A 607 13.48 -20.88 40.83
N ASP A 608 12.75 -20.10 41.65
CA ASP A 608 11.33 -20.35 41.90
C ASP A 608 10.48 -20.41 40.61
N CYS A 609 9.60 -21.41 40.51
CA CYS A 609 8.68 -21.54 39.38
C CYS A 609 7.33 -22.13 39.77
N THR A 610 6.28 -21.68 39.07
CA THR A 610 4.93 -22.23 39.16
C THR A 610 4.48 -22.72 37.79
N ILE A 611 4.18 -24.01 37.67
CA ILE A 611 3.70 -24.65 36.45
C ILE A 611 2.31 -25.22 36.76
N VAL A 612 1.25 -24.53 36.30
CA VAL A 612 -0.12 -24.80 36.77
C VAL A 612 -1.17 -24.84 35.67
N GLY A 613 -2.03 -25.86 35.67
CA GLY A 613 -3.18 -25.89 34.76
C GLY A 613 -2.83 -26.08 33.29
N ASN A 614 -1.65 -26.63 32.96
CA ASN A 614 -1.25 -26.88 31.58
C ASN A 614 -1.76 -28.25 31.11
N THR A 615 -2.05 -28.36 29.83
CA THR A 615 -2.37 -29.61 29.14
C THR A 615 -1.17 -30.02 28.28
N VAL A 616 -0.58 -31.18 28.56
CA VAL A 616 0.55 -31.75 27.81
C VAL A 616 0.19 -33.13 27.28
N ALA A 617 0.34 -33.35 25.97
CA ALA A 617 -0.14 -34.59 25.36
C ALA A 617 0.70 -35.09 24.18
N ASN A 618 0.67 -36.40 23.94
CA ASN A 618 1.19 -37.09 22.75
C ASN A 618 2.67 -36.82 22.45
N GLY A 619 3.46 -36.45 23.45
CA GLY A 619 4.87 -36.09 23.33
C GLY A 619 5.81 -37.09 24.01
N SER A 620 7.09 -36.72 24.09
CA SER A 620 8.08 -37.50 24.83
C SER A 620 7.96 -37.25 26.33
N VAL A 621 8.37 -36.09 26.84
CA VAL A 621 8.26 -35.76 28.27
C VAL A 621 7.25 -34.62 28.49
N GLY A 622 6.52 -34.65 29.60
CA GLY A 622 5.56 -33.61 29.96
C GLY A 622 6.27 -32.36 30.44
N ILE A 623 6.55 -32.31 31.74
CA ILE A 623 7.27 -31.23 32.42
C ILE A 623 8.65 -31.75 32.81
N ASP A 624 9.70 -31.10 32.34
CA ASP A 624 11.08 -31.50 32.53
C ASP A 624 11.93 -30.36 33.05
N ILE A 625 12.48 -30.52 34.25
CA ILE A 625 13.26 -29.51 34.96
C ILE A 625 14.67 -30.03 35.16
N ASN A 626 15.65 -29.35 34.56
CA ASN A 626 17.03 -29.81 34.43
C ASN A 626 18.06 -28.68 34.62
N GLY A 627 18.42 -28.38 35.87
CA GLY A 627 19.37 -27.31 36.19
C GLY A 627 18.69 -26.26 37.06
N THR A 628 18.73 -26.51 38.36
CA THR A 628 18.10 -25.68 39.40
C THR A 628 19.17 -25.10 40.29
N THR A 629 18.84 -24.03 41.00
CA THR A 629 19.62 -23.69 42.20
C THR A 629 19.13 -24.51 43.37
N ASP A 630 20.02 -24.77 44.33
CA ASP A 630 19.67 -25.51 45.56
C ASP A 630 18.60 -24.78 46.41
N SER A 631 18.34 -23.50 46.10
CA SER A 631 17.31 -22.65 46.71
C SER A 631 15.99 -22.58 45.93
N ALA A 632 15.82 -23.37 44.86
CA ALA A 632 14.63 -23.28 44.01
C ALA A 632 13.40 -23.92 44.68
N ARG A 633 12.27 -23.21 44.72
CA ARG A 633 10.97 -23.74 45.13
C ARG A 633 10.05 -23.94 43.94
N MET A 634 9.49 -25.14 43.81
CA MET A 634 8.67 -25.49 42.66
C MET A 634 7.23 -25.80 43.05
N GLU A 635 6.28 -25.21 42.34
CA GLU A 635 4.89 -25.63 42.37
C GLU A 635 4.50 -26.19 40.99
N ILE A 636 4.12 -27.46 40.95
CA ILE A 636 3.63 -28.13 39.75
C ILE A 636 2.23 -28.67 40.05
N SER A 637 1.20 -27.87 39.73
CA SER A 637 -0.16 -28.15 40.20
C SER A 637 -1.22 -28.17 39.11
N ARG A 638 -2.24 -29.03 39.26
CA ARG A 638 -3.43 -29.05 38.38
C ARG A 638 -3.14 -29.21 36.88
N ASN A 639 -2.00 -29.79 36.50
CA ASN A 639 -1.69 -30.05 35.10
C ASN A 639 -2.36 -31.36 34.64
N PHE A 640 -2.72 -31.42 33.37
CA PHE A 640 -3.18 -32.63 32.69
C PHE A 640 -2.07 -33.15 31.78
N ALA A 641 -1.61 -34.39 31.99
CA ALA A 641 -0.57 -35.03 31.19
C ALA A 641 -1.08 -36.35 30.63
N SER A 642 -0.99 -36.57 29.32
CA SER A 642 -1.52 -37.79 28.70
C SER A 642 -0.68 -38.33 27.54
N ALA A 643 -0.64 -39.66 27.40
CA ALA A 643 -0.02 -40.35 26.26
C ALA A 643 1.43 -39.90 25.99
N LEU A 644 2.24 -39.88 27.04
CA LEU A 644 3.66 -39.48 26.96
C LEU A 644 4.54 -40.72 26.92
N THR A 645 5.50 -40.78 25.99
CA THR A 645 6.44 -41.91 25.93
C THR A 645 7.46 -41.89 27.07
N GLY A 646 7.63 -40.74 27.72
CA GLY A 646 8.46 -40.50 28.89
C GLY A 646 7.67 -40.03 30.12
N PRO A 647 8.37 -39.51 31.15
CA PRO A 647 7.73 -39.06 32.38
C PRO A 647 6.77 -37.89 32.18
N ALA A 648 5.69 -37.86 32.97
CA ALA A 648 4.77 -36.73 33.03
C ALA A 648 5.41 -35.53 33.74
N ILE A 649 6.02 -35.74 34.90
CA ILE A 649 6.75 -34.72 35.65
C ILE A 649 8.12 -35.26 36.03
N ARG A 650 9.18 -34.55 35.62
CA ARG A 650 10.56 -34.89 35.90
C ARG A 650 11.34 -33.69 36.45
N ILE A 651 11.88 -33.85 37.65
CA ILE A 651 12.81 -32.92 38.30
C ILE A 651 14.15 -33.65 38.42
N ARG A 652 15.15 -33.24 37.62
CA ARG A 652 16.42 -33.98 37.49
C ARG A 652 17.50 -33.54 38.48
N THR A 653 17.34 -32.38 39.09
CA THR A 653 18.34 -31.76 39.97
C THR A 653 17.74 -31.51 41.36
N SER A 654 18.60 -31.46 42.38
CA SER A 654 18.17 -31.16 43.75
C SER A 654 17.61 -29.75 43.84
N VAL A 655 16.55 -29.60 44.63
CA VAL A 655 15.84 -28.34 44.84
C VAL A 655 15.74 -28.01 46.33
N GLU A 656 15.28 -26.80 46.67
CA GLU A 656 14.92 -26.48 48.06
C GLU A 656 13.68 -27.28 48.46
N SER A 657 12.61 -27.13 47.69
CA SER A 657 11.37 -27.88 47.86
C SER A 657 10.57 -27.97 46.56
N PHE A 658 9.73 -28.99 46.46
CA PHE A 658 8.70 -29.09 45.43
C PHE A 658 7.34 -29.44 46.02
N LEU A 659 6.29 -28.89 45.40
CA LEU A 659 4.89 -29.25 45.60
C LEU A 659 4.33 -29.74 44.28
N ILE A 660 4.03 -31.04 44.19
CA ILE A 660 3.34 -31.65 43.05
C ILE A 660 1.91 -31.99 43.48
N GLU A 661 0.94 -31.18 43.06
CA GLU A 661 -0.44 -31.27 43.58
C GLU A 661 -1.54 -31.29 42.54
N GLY A 662 -2.50 -32.21 42.66
CA GLY A 662 -3.76 -32.11 41.91
C GLY A 662 -3.62 -32.35 40.41
N ASN A 663 -2.50 -32.92 39.95
CA ASN A 663 -2.29 -33.22 38.54
C ASN A 663 -3.09 -34.47 38.13
N ASP A 664 -3.57 -34.53 36.89
CA ASP A 664 -4.23 -35.70 36.29
C ASP A 664 -3.32 -36.26 35.18
N ILE A 665 -2.82 -37.48 35.40
CA ILE A 665 -1.80 -38.13 34.58
C ILE A 665 -2.37 -39.44 34.02
N VAL A 666 -2.32 -39.61 32.70
CA VAL A 666 -2.93 -40.76 32.01
C VAL A 666 -2.01 -41.37 30.94
N GLY A 667 -1.55 -42.60 31.13
CA GLY A 667 -0.84 -43.34 30.09
C GLY A 667 0.52 -42.73 29.72
N CYS A 668 1.29 -42.35 30.74
CA CYS A 668 2.68 -41.91 30.64
C CYS A 668 3.63 -43.03 31.12
N SER A 669 4.93 -42.99 30.79
CA SER A 669 5.85 -44.04 31.25
C SER A 669 6.04 -44.03 32.79
N SER A 670 6.15 -42.84 33.36
CA SER A 670 6.18 -42.58 34.80
C SER A 670 5.40 -41.31 35.12
N ALA A 671 4.67 -41.28 36.24
CA ALA A 671 3.98 -40.08 36.70
C ALA A 671 4.98 -39.05 37.25
N PHE A 672 5.86 -39.48 38.15
CA PHE A 672 6.83 -38.61 38.81
C PHE A 672 8.23 -39.19 38.72
N VAL A 673 9.21 -38.33 38.43
CA VAL A 673 10.65 -38.62 38.55
C VAL A 673 11.29 -37.45 39.28
N THR A 674 11.85 -37.67 40.46
CA THR A 674 12.42 -36.58 41.28
C THR A 674 13.83 -36.89 41.77
N THR A 675 14.67 -35.87 41.88
CA THR A 675 16.05 -35.98 42.37
C THR A 675 16.29 -34.99 43.50
N GLY A 676 16.31 -35.47 44.76
CA GLY A 676 16.72 -34.73 45.95
C GLY A 676 15.90 -33.49 46.34
N ALA A 677 15.80 -33.21 47.64
CA ALA A 677 15.27 -31.97 48.17
C ALA A 677 15.88 -31.63 49.54
N THR A 678 16.29 -30.37 49.74
CA THR A 678 16.95 -29.94 50.99
C THR A 678 15.96 -29.59 52.10
N GLN A 679 14.70 -29.30 51.75
CA GLN A 679 13.58 -29.10 52.67
C GLN A 679 12.41 -30.04 52.36
N MET A 680 11.34 -29.92 53.17
CA MET A 680 10.15 -30.75 53.03
C MET A 680 9.49 -30.53 51.66
N SER A 681 9.26 -31.64 50.95
CA SER A 681 8.57 -31.64 49.66
C SER A 681 7.34 -32.55 49.70
N SER A 682 6.35 -32.27 48.86
CA SER A 682 5.06 -32.96 48.88
C SER A 682 4.60 -33.34 47.49
N ILE A 683 4.15 -34.58 47.34
CA ILE A 683 3.38 -35.06 46.19
C ILE A 683 2.03 -35.46 46.74
N ARG A 684 0.97 -34.70 46.42
CA ARG A 684 -0.35 -34.95 47.02
C ARG A 684 -1.53 -34.69 46.10
N ASN A 685 -2.64 -35.36 46.37
CA ASN A 685 -3.91 -35.15 45.66
C ASN A 685 -3.85 -35.37 44.13
N ASN A 686 -2.84 -36.06 43.61
CA ASN A 686 -2.72 -36.32 42.18
C ASN A 686 -3.56 -37.55 41.78
N THR A 687 -4.04 -37.57 40.54
CA THR A 687 -4.68 -38.75 39.95
C THR A 687 -3.81 -39.32 38.85
N VAL A 688 -3.50 -40.61 38.94
CA VAL A 688 -2.64 -41.33 37.99
C VAL A 688 -3.39 -42.57 37.47
N ARG A 689 -3.55 -42.66 36.15
CA ARG A 689 -4.29 -43.72 35.45
C ARG A 689 -3.55 -44.19 34.19
N GLY A 690 -4.00 -45.27 33.57
CA GLY A 690 -3.30 -45.91 32.46
C GLY A 690 -2.02 -46.61 32.94
N GLU A 691 -1.36 -47.41 32.10
CA GLU A 691 -0.13 -48.11 32.46
C GLU A 691 1.01 -47.10 32.72
N THR A 692 1.07 -46.57 33.94
CA THR A 692 1.99 -45.51 34.34
C THR A 692 2.69 -45.85 35.65
N THR A 693 4.02 -45.90 35.60
CA THR A 693 4.85 -46.11 36.79
C THR A 693 4.57 -44.98 37.79
N SER A 694 4.29 -45.32 39.04
CA SER A 694 3.82 -44.35 40.03
C SER A 694 4.86 -43.27 40.32
N TRP A 695 6.08 -43.64 40.68
CA TRP A 695 7.13 -42.69 41.05
C TRP A 695 8.52 -43.33 41.06
N ASP A 696 9.49 -42.66 40.44
CA ASP A 696 10.92 -42.93 40.58
C ASP A 696 11.61 -41.79 41.35
N LYS A 697 12.42 -42.15 42.35
CA LYS A 697 13.10 -41.19 43.23
C LYS A 697 14.58 -41.50 43.36
N THR A 698 15.42 -40.48 43.22
CA THR A 698 16.86 -40.56 43.45
C THR A 698 17.35 -39.40 44.33
N GLY A 699 18.55 -39.50 44.89
CA GLY A 699 19.13 -38.47 45.76
C GLY A 699 18.62 -38.48 47.22
N THR A 700 19.03 -37.47 47.98
CA THR A 700 18.71 -37.31 49.42
C THR A 700 17.54 -36.35 49.63
N TYR A 701 16.63 -36.71 50.53
CA TYR A 701 15.45 -35.90 50.87
C TYR A 701 15.41 -35.64 52.38
N SER A 702 15.35 -34.38 52.79
CA SER A 702 15.20 -34.00 54.21
C SER A 702 13.81 -34.33 54.77
N GLY A 703 12.79 -34.36 53.92
CA GLY A 703 11.42 -34.74 54.28
C GLY A 703 10.54 -34.85 53.03
N LEU A 704 9.70 -35.88 52.99
CA LEU A 704 8.94 -36.21 51.78
C LEU A 704 7.55 -36.73 52.15
N GLN A 705 6.52 -35.97 51.79
CA GLN A 705 5.11 -36.33 51.97
C GLN A 705 4.54 -36.89 50.67
N PHE A 706 3.87 -38.02 50.76
CA PHE A 706 3.20 -38.67 49.64
C PHE A 706 1.79 -39.08 50.04
N GLU A 707 0.82 -38.19 49.80
CA GLU A 707 -0.48 -38.22 50.48
C GLU A 707 -1.65 -38.09 49.49
N ASN A 708 -2.71 -38.87 49.69
CA ASN A 708 -3.97 -38.75 48.93
C ASN A 708 -3.80 -38.83 47.39
N ASN A 709 -2.72 -39.47 46.91
CA ASN A 709 -2.53 -39.72 45.48
C ASN A 709 -3.35 -40.94 45.07
N ILE A 710 -4.22 -40.78 44.07
CA ILE A 710 -5.04 -41.86 43.53
C ILE A 710 -4.25 -42.52 42.40
N PHE A 711 -3.69 -43.70 42.66
CA PHE A 711 -3.17 -44.58 41.62
C PHE A 711 -4.27 -45.54 41.22
N SER A 712 -5.10 -45.13 40.25
CA SER A 712 -6.02 -46.07 39.64
C SER A 712 -5.26 -46.82 38.55
N VAL A 713 -4.59 -47.92 38.93
CA VAL A 713 -4.98 -49.15 38.26
C VAL A 713 -6.32 -49.44 38.89
N ALA A 714 -7.40 -48.88 38.31
CA ALA A 714 -8.74 -49.17 38.82
C ALA A 714 -8.77 -50.69 38.96
N VAL A 715 -9.07 -51.21 40.15
CA VAL A 715 -9.22 -52.67 40.35
C VAL A 715 -10.16 -53.11 39.24
N GLY A 716 -9.59 -53.67 38.18
CA GLY A 716 -10.30 -53.68 36.91
C GLY A 716 -11.42 -54.69 37.03
N PHE A 717 -12.64 -54.25 37.32
CA PHE A 717 -13.78 -55.14 37.42
C PHE A 717 -14.21 -55.53 36.01
N SER A 718 -13.76 -56.69 35.55
CA SER A 718 -14.25 -57.33 34.34
C SER A 718 -15.50 -58.16 34.67
N THR A 719 -16.59 -57.97 33.90
CA THR A 719 -17.72 -58.92 33.84
C THR A 719 -17.50 -60.01 32.79
N ARG A 720 -16.46 -59.87 31.94
CA ARG A 720 -16.08 -60.85 30.93
C ARG A 720 -15.33 -62.00 31.57
N THR A 721 -15.88 -63.19 31.43
CA THR A 721 -15.24 -64.46 31.79
C THR A 721 -14.13 -64.81 30.80
N LEU A 722 -12.97 -65.23 31.31
CA LEU A 722 -11.86 -65.77 30.53
C LEU A 722 -12.00 -67.29 30.44
N ALA A 723 -12.14 -67.85 29.24
CA ALA A 723 -12.06 -69.30 29.05
C ALA A 723 -10.59 -69.72 28.91
N ILE A 724 -10.21 -70.81 29.57
CA ILE A 724 -8.90 -71.44 29.36
C ILE A 724 -8.82 -71.94 27.92
N SER A 725 -7.70 -71.70 27.25
CA SER A 725 -7.38 -72.31 25.96
C SER A 725 -5.97 -72.86 26.04
N SER A 726 -5.80 -74.16 25.82
CA SER A 726 -4.48 -74.82 25.87
C SER A 726 -3.73 -74.57 27.20
N GLY A 727 -4.47 -74.46 28.31
CA GLY A 727 -3.91 -74.23 29.64
C GLY A 727 -3.50 -72.79 29.94
N ALA A 728 -3.94 -71.80 29.15
CA ALA A 728 -3.57 -70.40 29.37
C ALA A 728 -4.78 -69.44 29.33
N ILE A 729 -4.62 -68.28 29.98
CA ILE A 729 -5.48 -67.10 29.86
C ILE A 729 -4.63 -65.83 29.68
N THR A 730 -5.25 -64.73 29.23
CA THR A 730 -4.60 -63.41 29.18
C THR A 730 -5.34 -62.44 30.07
N ALA A 731 -4.73 -62.07 31.21
CA ALA A 731 -5.34 -61.18 32.18
C ALA A 731 -5.20 -59.72 31.74
N PHE A 732 -6.32 -59.01 31.62
CA PHE A 732 -6.38 -57.60 31.18
C PHE A 732 -6.99 -56.66 32.24
N ALA A 733 -7.30 -57.20 33.42
CA ALA A 733 -7.91 -56.50 34.55
C ALA A 733 -7.40 -57.12 35.87
N ASP A 734 -7.62 -56.48 37.02
CA ASP A 734 -7.08 -56.95 38.31
C ASP A 734 -7.92 -58.04 38.97
N TRP A 735 -9.10 -58.33 38.42
CA TRP A 735 -9.88 -59.50 38.75
C TRP A 735 -10.45 -60.18 37.50
N HIS A 736 -10.64 -61.50 37.49
CA HIS A 736 -11.34 -62.22 36.41
C HIS A 736 -12.16 -63.40 36.93
N TYR A 737 -13.31 -63.64 36.32
CA TYR A 737 -13.90 -64.97 36.28
C TYR A 737 -13.18 -65.81 35.23
N VAL A 738 -12.78 -67.03 35.58
CA VAL A 738 -12.11 -67.98 34.70
C VAL A 738 -13.00 -69.20 34.53
N ASP A 739 -13.24 -69.59 33.29
CA ASP A 739 -13.98 -70.79 32.91
C ASP A 739 -13.02 -71.85 32.35
N THR A 740 -13.51 -73.08 32.34
CA THR A 740 -12.78 -74.22 31.78
C THR A 740 -12.70 -74.17 30.26
N ASP A 741 -11.75 -74.91 29.70
CA ASP A 741 -11.57 -75.01 28.25
C ASP A 741 -12.83 -75.62 27.61
N SER A 742 -13.43 -74.86 26.70
CA SER A 742 -14.63 -75.25 25.95
C SER A 742 -15.79 -75.75 26.83
N GLY A 743 -15.83 -75.30 28.10
CA GLY A 743 -16.87 -75.64 29.06
C GLY A 743 -16.76 -77.01 29.73
N ALA A 744 -15.57 -77.64 29.73
CA ALA A 744 -15.29 -78.90 30.42
C ALA A 744 -15.63 -78.87 31.92
N SER A 745 -15.82 -80.03 32.56
CA SER A 745 -16.09 -80.10 34.01
C SER A 745 -14.89 -79.65 34.87
N ALA A 746 -13.67 -79.79 34.35
CA ALA A 746 -12.46 -79.28 34.96
C ALA A 746 -11.43 -78.88 33.90
N SER A 747 -10.55 -77.93 34.21
CA SER A 747 -9.40 -77.57 33.35
C SER A 747 -8.23 -77.04 34.16
N ASP A 748 -7.03 -77.31 33.67
CA ASP A 748 -5.79 -76.83 34.25
C ASP A 748 -5.42 -75.45 33.69
N LEU A 749 -5.06 -74.52 34.57
CA LEU A 749 -4.48 -73.23 34.23
C LEU A 749 -3.00 -73.23 34.59
N ASN A 750 -2.15 -73.15 33.56
CA ASN A 750 -0.70 -73.22 33.66
C ASN A 750 -0.03 -71.85 33.44
N THR A 751 -0.62 -71.00 32.59
CA THR A 751 -0.01 -69.73 32.20
C THR A 751 -1.01 -68.59 32.22
N ILE A 752 -0.62 -67.46 32.82
CA ILE A 752 -1.38 -66.21 32.79
C ILE A 752 -0.52 -65.14 32.11
N ASN A 753 -0.93 -64.72 30.91
CA ASN A 753 -0.31 -63.63 30.17
C ASN A 753 -0.75 -62.26 30.73
N GLY A 754 0.07 -61.22 30.51
CA GLY A 754 -0.19 -59.84 30.96
C GLY A 754 0.51 -59.45 32.28
N ALA A 755 1.56 -60.15 32.71
CA ALA A 755 2.30 -59.79 33.92
C ALA A 755 3.17 -58.52 33.73
N TYR A 756 3.14 -57.62 34.72
CA TYR A 756 4.15 -56.57 34.94
C TYR A 756 4.44 -56.46 36.45
N ASP A 757 5.66 -56.07 36.81
CA ASP A 757 6.11 -56.10 38.21
C ASP A 757 5.20 -55.25 39.11
N GLY A 758 4.70 -55.85 40.19
CA GLY A 758 3.79 -55.21 41.13
C GLY A 758 2.30 -55.40 40.83
N ARG A 759 1.92 -55.94 39.66
CA ARG A 759 0.52 -56.21 39.31
C ARG A 759 -0.08 -57.23 40.28
N ARG A 760 -1.28 -56.94 40.78
CA ARG A 760 -2.09 -57.87 41.59
C ARG A 760 -3.23 -58.42 40.75
N LEU A 761 -3.55 -59.69 40.93
CA LEU A 761 -4.61 -60.37 40.19
C LEU A 761 -5.42 -61.26 41.11
N VAL A 762 -6.74 -61.11 41.10
CA VAL A 762 -7.69 -61.96 41.83
C VAL A 762 -8.46 -62.83 40.85
N LEU A 763 -8.45 -64.15 41.03
CA LEU A 763 -9.17 -65.07 40.16
C LEU A 763 -10.32 -65.76 40.88
N PHE A 764 -11.43 -65.90 40.14
CA PHE A 764 -12.65 -66.58 40.53
C PHE A 764 -12.99 -67.62 39.48
N CYS A 765 -13.65 -68.72 39.86
CA CYS A 765 -14.22 -69.62 38.86
C CYS A 765 -15.55 -69.06 38.32
N ALA A 766 -15.80 -69.22 37.03
CA ALA A 766 -16.95 -68.65 36.33
C ALA A 766 -18.27 -69.41 36.57
N ALA A 767 -18.21 -70.69 36.91
CA ALA A 767 -19.38 -71.56 37.10
C ALA A 767 -19.27 -72.41 38.38
N THR A 768 -20.41 -72.70 39.01
CA THR A 768 -20.49 -73.56 40.21
C THR A 768 -20.31 -75.05 39.88
N SER A 769 -20.52 -75.45 38.63
CA SER A 769 -20.42 -76.84 38.15
C SER A 769 -19.06 -77.19 37.55
N ARG A 770 -18.08 -76.28 37.62
CA ARG A 770 -16.78 -76.40 36.96
C ARG A 770 -15.63 -76.07 37.90
N ILE A 771 -14.47 -76.67 37.66
CA ILE A 771 -13.27 -76.48 38.48
C ILE A 771 -12.11 -76.00 37.60
N VAL A 772 -11.49 -74.88 37.98
CA VAL A 772 -10.25 -74.41 37.36
C VAL A 772 -9.10 -74.69 38.32
N THR A 773 -8.14 -75.51 37.90
CA THR A 773 -6.99 -75.88 38.74
C THR A 773 -5.76 -75.13 38.28
N LEU A 774 -5.28 -74.19 39.10
CA LEU A 774 -4.01 -73.54 38.87
C LEU A 774 -2.87 -74.51 39.26
N ARG A 775 -1.99 -74.81 38.31
CA ARG A 775 -0.90 -75.77 38.52
C ARG A 775 0.35 -75.08 39.03
N ASN A 776 0.82 -75.50 40.20
CA ASN A 776 2.03 -74.96 40.81
C ASN A 776 3.28 -75.41 40.03
N GLY A 777 4.18 -74.47 39.76
CA GLY A 777 5.46 -74.76 39.14
C GLY A 777 5.37 -75.02 37.63
N VAL A 778 4.17 -74.99 37.05
CA VAL A 778 3.92 -75.15 35.61
C VAL A 778 3.68 -73.76 34.99
N GLY A 779 4.18 -73.55 33.77
CA GLY A 779 4.12 -72.26 33.09
C GLY A 779 4.76 -71.14 33.92
N ASN A 780 4.02 -70.05 34.14
CA ASN A 780 4.50 -68.89 34.90
C ASN A 780 3.86 -68.75 36.29
N LEU A 781 3.30 -69.83 36.86
CA LEU A 781 2.66 -69.83 38.18
C LEU A 781 3.60 -70.40 39.27
N LYS A 782 3.75 -69.65 40.37
CA LYS A 782 4.54 -70.03 41.56
C LYS A 782 3.62 -69.95 42.79
N LEU A 783 3.02 -71.08 43.14
CA LEU A 783 2.01 -71.21 44.18
C LEU A 783 2.55 -72.08 45.34
N ALA A 784 1.88 -72.10 46.49
CA ALA A 784 2.25 -73.01 47.58
C ALA A 784 2.03 -74.49 47.21
N SER A 785 0.97 -74.76 46.45
CA SER A 785 0.59 -76.06 45.88
C SER A 785 -0.39 -75.84 44.72
N ASP A 786 -0.69 -76.88 43.94
CA ASP A 786 -1.83 -76.86 43.01
C ASP A 786 -3.08 -76.38 43.74
N PHE A 787 -3.87 -75.54 43.07
CA PHE A 787 -5.03 -74.91 43.69
C PHE A 787 -6.24 -74.89 42.76
N ALA A 788 -7.27 -75.63 43.16
CA ALA A 788 -8.56 -75.67 42.49
C ALA A 788 -9.45 -74.50 42.96
N ILE A 789 -9.82 -73.62 42.05
CA ILE A 789 -10.86 -72.61 42.28
C ILE A 789 -12.22 -73.12 41.78
N ALA A 790 -13.22 -73.07 42.65
CA ALA A 790 -14.63 -73.32 42.35
C ALA A 790 -15.46 -72.08 42.74
N LYS A 791 -16.56 -71.83 42.01
CA LYS A 791 -17.29 -70.56 42.13
C LYS A 791 -17.98 -70.46 43.49
N GLY A 792 -17.68 -69.39 44.23
CA GLY A 792 -18.32 -69.08 45.51
C GLY A 792 -17.65 -69.71 46.73
N THR A 793 -16.67 -70.60 46.56
CA THR A 793 -15.97 -71.30 47.65
C THR A 793 -14.49 -70.92 47.71
N SER A 794 -13.87 -70.67 46.54
CA SER A 794 -12.42 -70.56 46.45
C SER A 794 -11.98 -69.39 45.58
N THR A 795 -11.01 -68.62 46.06
CA THR A 795 -10.39 -67.50 45.33
C THR A 795 -8.88 -67.50 45.54
N ILE A 796 -8.13 -66.96 44.59
CA ILE A 796 -6.68 -66.77 44.72
C ILE A 796 -6.27 -65.37 44.31
N THR A 797 -5.36 -64.78 45.08
CA THR A 797 -4.71 -63.50 44.78
C THR A 797 -3.25 -63.74 44.47
N LEU A 798 -2.81 -63.23 43.32
CA LEU A 798 -1.45 -63.37 42.80
C LEU A 798 -0.78 -62.00 42.66
N MET A 799 0.55 -61.98 42.71
CA MET A 799 1.40 -60.83 42.41
C MET A 799 2.42 -61.18 41.33
N ALA A 800 2.49 -60.36 40.29
CA ALA A 800 3.48 -60.52 39.24
C ALA A 800 4.85 -59.97 39.66
N ARG A 801 5.91 -60.75 39.42
CA ARG A 801 7.32 -60.34 39.57
C ARG A 801 8.20 -61.13 38.60
N GLY A 802 9.04 -60.45 37.83
CA GLY A 802 9.97 -61.08 36.88
C GLY A 802 9.28 -61.99 35.86
N GLY A 803 8.10 -61.58 35.36
CA GLY A 803 7.30 -62.35 34.39
C GLY A 803 6.56 -63.58 34.95
N SER A 804 6.74 -63.91 36.24
CA SER A 804 6.03 -64.98 36.94
C SER A 804 4.96 -64.42 37.88
N TRP A 805 3.94 -65.23 38.18
CA TRP A 805 2.88 -64.93 39.14
C TRP A 805 3.12 -65.71 40.44
N TYR A 806 3.31 -64.97 41.52
CA TYR A 806 3.50 -65.51 42.87
C TYR A 806 2.19 -65.42 43.63
N GLU A 807 1.85 -66.47 44.35
CA GLU A 807 0.72 -66.43 45.27
C GLU A 807 0.96 -65.46 46.44
N LEU A 808 -0.03 -64.62 46.72
CA LEU A 808 -0.08 -63.80 47.95
C LEU A 808 -1.00 -64.41 49.00
N MET A 809 -2.19 -64.84 48.57
CA MET A 809 -3.20 -65.45 49.44
C MET A 809 -4.18 -66.28 48.62
N ARG A 810 -4.71 -67.33 49.24
CA ARG A 810 -5.82 -68.15 48.71
C ARG A 810 -6.91 -68.27 49.77
N SER A 811 -8.16 -68.37 49.34
CA SER A 811 -9.31 -68.72 50.17
C SER A 811 -9.78 -70.12 49.79
N ALA A 812 -9.87 -71.00 50.77
CA ALA A 812 -10.40 -72.36 50.62
C ALA A 812 -11.56 -72.53 51.63
N ASN A 813 -12.65 -71.78 51.39
CA ASN A 813 -13.77 -71.66 52.32
C ASN A 813 -14.94 -72.58 51.94
#